data_AF-A0A7C9N1W7-F1
#
_entry.id   AF-A0A7C9N1W7-F1
#
_cell.length_a   1.000
_cell.length_b   1.000
_cell.length_c   1.000
_cell.angle_alpha   90.00
_cell.angle_beta   90.00
_cell.angle_gamma   90.00
#
_symmetry.space_group_name_H-M   'P 1'
#
loop_
_entity.id
_entity.type
_entity.pdbx_description
1 polymer ?
#
loop_
_entity_poly.entity_id
_entity_poly.type
_entity_poly.pdbx_seq_one_letter_code
_entity_poly.pdbx_strand_id
1 'polypeptide(L)'
;MPTSRLRRTSRVLTALLVILSMLLQIGFQPAARAATSITLDFPMPAGFDRADLTAWATEFNNRNDLLSETIQEEIAAHPADFPGAEDLEPREFDGAFTVTATGLSVTIGADVHIGDLTWWEEVLMWVSVTAGGVVFRIVCVLTLVPVMANPNFAKGICAGLAVIISKGLILLITALKHGPSDDWHFWERALAALVLEAITAAVWDAWLGPWTAKSSWSSVFKTIGDGFDSVANTVSRWWGSSAGFFRTLAGVVRGRGPGTTASTVERAMELGWMPRTTALRVMPLGDSITHGVGGDPGGVGYRARLWDLLQDDTSTLDFVGSVDSGQGHIADTDHEGHPRWRISQIDRLAAECAINRHRPNVVVLHIGTNDLANDEGADTAHLRLGTLVRSITDLSPLTTVILSSLVPAKDQTDNSLIAMYNSRLPALVTLLRTEGRRVRLVGNGALGFTAADLADSLHPNNNGYRKMADAYHAAINAAMDEGLIMPALQGDDRPCTPAPANPAPPPPGPAPAGWNYVGRIASVAGASREQVRFADLNGDGRDDYLLVGEQGQVRAWINNRAGQGGGWNHIGEIATGAAPRHQVRFADLNGDGRDDYLVVGDQGQVSMWLNTGTGDAVGWASQGVVATGVGATRDQVRFADVDVDGRDDYLVVDDQGRVRAWLNQFTPGGGAWSYRGEIASGVGATRDQVRFHDLDGDGDDDYLVVDGQGYFRAWLNNVGGNRPWIYQGAVAGGVGVGGAGLAMADIDGNGRDDFLTVDDAGEVAAWLNDRYGRPDPWDRQGQIASTEAPREQVRFADLNGDGRDDYLLVGDQGQVQAWLNVREADRVGWDHRGEVASGSGPRDRIRFADLNGDNRDDYLVVGDQGQVDAWFNSGAGDAVAWSGKGRLASGAAPRDQIRFADVDGDNRDDYLVVDDQGRVRFWRNIGTGDGVSWSSQGEIASGVGAAGSTVTFADVDGDRRDDYLVVGDYGQLRAWINNRGGSGPAWLAAGEIAAGVGAVRSRVGLAEINGDRRADYLVHDDLGGVKAWFNNGASASTGSPMPDDPQPPSPGDLPLCVANRCW
;
A
#
# COMPACT_ATOMS: atom_id res chain seq x y z
N MET A 1 74.66 22.45 -8.76
CA MET A 1 73.34 23.07 -9.08
C MET A 1 72.26 21.98 -8.95
N PRO A 2 70.96 22.30 -8.77
CA PRO A 2 70.20 21.64 -7.70
C PRO A 2 69.47 20.36 -8.12
N THR A 3 69.84 19.24 -7.50
CA THR A 3 69.06 17.98 -7.52
C THR A 3 67.65 18.14 -6.93
N SER A 4 67.44 19.15 -6.07
CA SER A 4 66.12 19.53 -5.55
C SER A 4 65.26 20.35 -6.53
N ARG A 5 65.84 20.90 -7.62
CA ARG A 5 65.05 21.48 -8.71
C ARG A 5 64.62 20.38 -9.69
N LEU A 6 65.54 19.54 -10.16
CA LEU A 6 65.21 18.41 -11.06
C LEU A 6 64.06 17.54 -10.51
N ARG A 7 64.10 17.13 -9.23
CA ARG A 7 63.00 16.36 -8.61
C ARG A 7 61.67 17.11 -8.48
N ARG A 8 61.68 18.45 -8.40
CA ARG A 8 60.45 19.27 -8.38
C ARG A 8 59.90 19.52 -9.78
N THR A 9 60.77 19.75 -10.76
CA THR A 9 60.39 19.96 -12.16
C THR A 9 59.89 18.65 -12.78
N SER A 10 60.47 17.49 -12.42
CA SER A 10 60.00 16.16 -12.80
C SER A 10 58.52 15.97 -12.45
N ARG A 11 58.13 16.17 -11.19
CA ARG A 11 56.73 16.01 -10.74
C ARG A 11 55.75 16.94 -11.47
N VAL A 12 56.16 18.18 -11.73
CA VAL A 12 55.33 19.15 -12.47
C VAL A 12 55.19 18.76 -13.95
N LEU A 13 56.23 18.20 -14.56
CA LEU A 13 56.18 17.70 -15.94
C LEU A 13 55.37 16.41 -16.08
N THR A 14 55.53 15.43 -15.18
CA THR A 14 54.73 14.19 -15.23
C THR A 14 53.25 14.49 -15.05
N ALA A 15 52.88 15.35 -14.09
CA ALA A 15 51.49 15.80 -13.91
C ALA A 15 50.95 16.52 -15.17
N LEU A 16 51.75 17.38 -15.80
CA LEU A 16 51.37 18.04 -17.07
C LEU A 16 51.23 17.06 -18.24
N LEU A 17 51.95 15.94 -18.26
CA LEU A 17 51.88 14.96 -19.34
C LEU A 17 50.71 13.98 -19.19
N VAL A 18 50.34 13.61 -17.96
CA VAL A 18 49.06 12.93 -17.68
C VAL A 18 47.89 13.78 -18.18
N ILE A 19 47.92 15.10 -17.94
CA ILE A 19 46.92 16.05 -18.45
C ILE A 19 46.87 16.08 -19.99
N LEU A 20 48.03 16.12 -20.64
CA LEU A 20 48.13 16.31 -22.09
C LEU A 20 47.81 15.04 -22.89
N SER A 21 48.12 13.85 -22.38
CA SER A 21 47.68 12.59 -23.00
C SER A 21 46.16 12.42 -22.96
N MET A 22 45.49 12.97 -21.94
CA MET A 22 44.04 12.87 -21.75
C MET A 22 43.25 13.91 -22.56
N LEU A 23 43.78 15.13 -22.74
CA LEU A 23 43.12 16.19 -23.50
C LEU A 23 43.09 15.97 -25.02
N LEU A 24 43.98 15.14 -25.59
CA LEU A 24 44.10 14.98 -27.05
C LEU A 24 43.14 13.97 -27.71
N GLN A 25 42.19 13.37 -26.97
CA GLN A 25 41.09 12.64 -27.61
C GLN A 25 39.87 13.54 -27.96
N ILE A 26 39.88 14.82 -27.56
CA ILE A 26 38.76 15.73 -27.84
C ILE A 26 38.89 16.37 -29.22
N GLY A 27 38.40 15.64 -30.23
CA GLY A 27 37.77 16.25 -31.40
C GLY A 27 38.42 15.98 -32.76
N PHE A 28 37.97 14.91 -33.43
CA PHE A 28 37.48 14.94 -34.82
C PHE A 28 36.87 13.58 -35.21
N GLN A 29 35.59 13.58 -35.60
CA GLN A 29 34.98 12.57 -36.49
C GLN A 29 34.75 13.32 -37.82
N PRO A 30 35.07 12.75 -39.01
CA PRO A 30 34.47 11.47 -39.43
C PRO A 30 35.34 10.51 -40.30
N ALA A 31 35.01 9.22 -40.21
CA ALA A 31 35.09 8.21 -41.28
C ALA A 31 36.37 8.10 -42.16
N ALA A 32 37.37 7.33 -41.71
CA ALA A 32 38.28 6.58 -42.60
C ALA A 32 38.93 5.36 -41.89
N ARG A 33 39.47 4.42 -42.68
CA ARG A 33 40.01 3.12 -42.22
C ARG A 33 41.42 3.21 -41.62
N ALA A 34 41.66 2.35 -40.62
CA ALA A 34 42.95 1.71 -40.27
C ALA A 34 44.23 2.56 -40.24
N ALA A 35 44.69 2.89 -39.03
CA ALA A 35 46.07 3.28 -38.72
C ALA A 35 46.58 2.47 -37.52
N THR A 36 47.87 2.13 -37.50
CA THR A 36 48.47 1.16 -36.55
C THR A 36 49.49 1.78 -35.59
N SER A 37 49.34 3.07 -35.28
CA SER A 37 49.97 3.77 -34.15
C SER A 37 49.40 5.20 -34.11
N ILE A 38 49.42 5.82 -32.94
CA ILE A 38 48.98 7.21 -32.75
C ILE A 38 50.16 8.01 -32.24
N THR A 39 50.44 9.17 -32.87
CA THR A 39 51.48 10.10 -32.43
C THR A 39 50.88 11.47 -32.13
N LEU A 40 51.26 12.04 -30.99
CA LEU A 40 50.70 13.27 -30.41
C LEU A 40 51.83 14.28 -30.16
N ASP A 41 51.66 15.54 -30.58
CA ASP A 41 52.68 16.60 -30.48
C ASP A 41 52.24 17.73 -29.53
N PHE A 42 53.10 18.10 -28.58
CA PHE A 42 52.81 19.07 -27.51
C PHE A 42 53.78 20.26 -27.51
N PRO A 43 53.38 21.46 -28.01
CA PRO A 43 54.26 22.62 -28.10
C PRO A 43 54.51 23.26 -26.73
N MET A 44 55.78 23.58 -26.43
CA MET A 44 56.19 24.15 -25.14
C MET A 44 56.49 25.66 -25.21
N PRO A 45 56.28 26.43 -24.12
CA PRO A 45 56.59 27.86 -24.08
C PRO A 45 58.08 28.17 -24.35
N ALA A 46 58.33 29.28 -25.04
CA ALA A 46 59.69 29.75 -25.29
C ALA A 46 60.41 30.11 -23.98
N GLY A 47 61.49 29.39 -23.66
CA GLY A 47 62.26 29.54 -22.42
C GLY A 47 62.44 28.25 -21.61
N PHE A 48 61.81 27.14 -22.00
CA PHE A 48 62.01 25.84 -21.36
C PHE A 48 63.36 25.20 -21.75
N ASP A 49 64.07 24.58 -20.79
CA ASP A 49 65.33 23.89 -21.06
C ASP A 49 65.07 22.52 -21.70
N ARG A 50 65.51 22.38 -22.96
CA ARG A 50 65.28 21.17 -23.76
C ARG A 50 66.30 20.07 -23.49
N ALA A 51 67.47 20.39 -22.93
CA ALA A 51 68.47 19.37 -22.60
C ALA A 51 67.96 18.51 -21.43
N ASP A 52 67.45 19.16 -20.38
CA ASP A 52 66.82 18.50 -19.23
C ASP A 52 65.59 17.68 -19.67
N LEU A 53 64.75 18.22 -20.57
CA LEU A 53 63.56 17.51 -21.08
C LEU A 53 63.93 16.26 -21.90
N THR A 54 65.01 16.31 -22.69
CA THR A 54 65.48 15.18 -23.50
C THR A 54 66.12 14.09 -22.64
N ALA A 55 66.89 14.49 -21.63
CA ALA A 55 67.43 13.57 -20.63
C ALA A 55 66.30 12.86 -19.86
N TRP A 56 65.29 13.61 -19.41
CA TRP A 56 64.11 13.06 -18.72
C TRP A 56 63.31 12.09 -19.60
N ALA A 57 62.96 12.46 -20.84
CA ALA A 57 62.19 11.57 -21.73
C ALA A 57 62.96 10.26 -22.03
N THR A 58 64.28 10.35 -22.15
CA THR A 58 65.15 9.17 -22.32
C THR A 58 65.21 8.32 -21.06
N GLU A 59 65.22 8.90 -19.86
CA GLU A 59 65.15 8.14 -18.60
C GLU A 59 63.78 7.46 -18.43
N PHE A 60 62.69 8.19 -18.70
CA PHE A 60 61.32 7.74 -18.49
C PHE A 60 60.92 6.58 -19.43
N ASN A 61 61.24 6.69 -20.72
CA ASN A 61 60.96 5.63 -21.71
C ASN A 61 61.71 4.31 -21.46
N ASN A 62 62.82 4.35 -20.73
CA ASN A 62 63.67 3.19 -20.48
C ASN A 62 63.48 2.64 -19.05
N ARG A 63 62.44 3.07 -18.32
CA ARG A 63 62.20 2.63 -16.93
C ARG A 63 61.52 1.26 -16.86
N ASN A 64 60.47 1.04 -17.65
CA ASN A 64 59.80 -0.25 -17.81
C ASN A 64 59.53 -0.51 -19.31
N ASP A 65 59.30 -1.76 -19.68
CA ASP A 65 59.03 -2.15 -21.08
C ASP A 65 57.67 -1.63 -21.59
N LEU A 66 56.72 -1.38 -20.68
CA LEU A 66 55.42 -0.76 -20.95
C LEU A 66 55.34 0.66 -20.40
N LEU A 67 54.70 1.55 -21.17
CA LEU A 67 54.58 2.97 -20.78
C LEU A 67 53.54 3.16 -19.67
N SER A 68 52.51 2.31 -19.63
CA SER A 68 51.48 2.27 -18.58
C SER A 68 52.04 2.01 -17.19
N GLU A 69 52.96 1.05 -17.06
CA GLU A 69 53.54 0.63 -15.78
C GLU A 69 54.39 1.74 -15.17
N THR A 70 55.20 2.41 -16.00
CA THR A 70 56.00 3.57 -15.59
C THR A 70 55.15 4.73 -15.04
N ILE A 71 53.90 4.86 -15.51
CA ILE A 71 52.95 5.87 -15.03
C ILE A 71 52.30 5.42 -13.71
N GLN A 72 51.87 4.17 -13.60
CA GLN A 72 51.32 3.62 -12.35
C GLN A 72 52.34 3.67 -11.20
N GLU A 73 53.60 3.33 -11.47
CA GLU A 73 54.70 3.33 -10.50
C GLU A 73 54.94 4.74 -9.91
N GLU A 74 54.85 5.79 -10.72
CA GLU A 74 55.02 7.17 -10.26
C GLU A 74 53.80 7.70 -9.47
N ILE A 75 52.57 7.24 -9.79
CA ILE A 75 51.36 7.54 -9.01
C ILE A 75 51.46 6.88 -7.63
N ALA A 76 51.73 5.57 -7.58
CA ALA A 76 51.85 4.79 -6.36
C ALA A 76 53.02 5.27 -5.47
N ALA A 77 54.09 5.79 -6.06
CA ALA A 77 55.19 6.38 -5.29
C ALA A 77 54.79 7.68 -4.57
N HIS A 78 53.82 8.45 -5.08
CA HIS A 78 53.50 9.82 -4.65
C HIS A 78 51.98 10.08 -4.43
N PRO A 79 51.24 9.25 -3.67
CA PRO A 79 49.77 9.33 -3.56
C PRO A 79 49.24 10.66 -3.02
N ALA A 80 49.96 11.30 -2.10
CA ALA A 80 49.59 12.63 -1.58
C ALA A 80 49.65 13.76 -2.63
N ASP A 81 50.36 13.55 -3.75
CA ASP A 81 50.37 14.44 -4.91
C ASP A 81 49.23 14.08 -5.91
N PHE A 82 48.54 12.93 -5.74
CA PHE A 82 47.48 12.37 -6.62
C PHE A 82 46.27 11.76 -5.86
N PRO A 83 45.62 12.48 -4.91
CA PRO A 83 44.56 11.91 -4.08
C PRO A 83 43.33 11.46 -4.89
N GLY A 84 42.87 10.23 -4.65
CA GLY A 84 41.74 9.61 -5.36
C GLY A 84 42.10 8.90 -6.67
N ALA A 85 43.39 8.87 -7.04
CA ALA A 85 43.90 8.03 -8.14
C ALA A 85 44.44 6.67 -7.66
N GLU A 86 44.29 6.38 -6.36
CA GLU A 86 44.87 5.22 -5.66
C GLU A 86 44.09 3.92 -5.92
N ASP A 87 42.80 4.03 -6.25
CA ASP A 87 41.87 2.91 -6.52
C ASP A 87 41.77 2.56 -8.02
N LEU A 88 42.75 2.95 -8.84
CA LEU A 88 42.73 2.77 -10.30
C LEU A 88 43.60 1.58 -10.74
N GLU A 89 43.03 0.65 -11.51
CA GLU A 89 43.75 -0.44 -12.21
C GLU A 89 43.73 -0.24 -13.75
N PRO A 90 44.65 0.55 -14.34
CA PRO A 90 44.78 0.66 -15.79
C PRO A 90 45.25 -0.64 -16.45
N ARG A 91 44.70 -0.96 -17.64
CA ARG A 91 45.27 -2.00 -18.51
C ARG A 91 46.60 -1.56 -19.14
N GLU A 92 47.45 -2.55 -19.39
CA GLU A 92 48.79 -2.42 -19.98
C GLU A 92 48.77 -1.83 -21.41
N PHE A 93 49.72 -0.92 -21.72
CA PHE A 93 49.94 -0.41 -23.10
C PHE A 93 51.39 0.04 -23.36
N ASP A 94 51.81 0.00 -24.63
CA ASP A 94 53.14 0.35 -25.11
C ASP A 94 53.24 1.79 -25.65
N GLY A 95 54.45 2.36 -25.66
CA GLY A 95 54.68 3.70 -26.24
C GLY A 95 55.99 4.37 -25.82
N ALA A 96 56.26 5.54 -26.37
CA ALA A 96 57.47 6.33 -26.07
C ALA A 96 57.30 7.84 -26.24
N PHE A 97 57.96 8.61 -25.37
CA PHE A 97 58.12 10.07 -25.42
C PHE A 97 59.31 10.49 -26.31
N THR A 98 59.12 11.41 -27.26
CA THR A 98 60.18 11.95 -28.14
C THR A 98 60.22 13.48 -28.08
N VAL A 99 61.34 14.08 -27.67
CA VAL A 99 61.48 15.56 -27.69
C VAL A 99 61.68 16.06 -29.13
N THR A 100 60.88 17.03 -29.54
CA THR A 100 60.88 17.61 -30.90
C THR A 100 61.33 19.07 -30.93
N ALA A 101 61.48 19.64 -32.12
CA ALA A 101 61.96 21.00 -32.31
C ALA A 101 61.01 22.10 -31.77
N THR A 102 59.75 21.77 -31.49
CA THR A 102 58.71 22.67 -30.96
C THR A 102 58.19 22.27 -29.58
N GLY A 103 58.48 21.06 -29.11
CA GLY A 103 58.06 20.60 -27.78
C GLY A 103 58.35 19.13 -27.52
N LEU A 104 57.35 18.38 -27.06
CA LEU A 104 57.46 16.97 -26.70
C LEU A 104 56.36 16.18 -27.41
N SER A 105 56.65 14.96 -27.83
CA SER A 105 55.72 14.12 -28.58
C SER A 105 55.59 12.74 -27.94
N VAL A 106 54.48 12.04 -28.16
CA VAL A 106 54.22 10.68 -27.64
C VAL A 106 53.70 9.80 -28.76
N THR A 107 54.27 8.60 -28.91
CA THR A 107 53.75 7.56 -29.81
C THR A 107 53.27 6.36 -29.01
N ILE A 108 52.09 5.83 -29.34
CA ILE A 108 51.43 4.66 -28.71
C ILE A 108 51.20 3.57 -29.78
N GLY A 109 51.37 2.30 -29.42
CA GLY A 109 51.26 1.14 -30.32
C GLY A 109 49.82 0.75 -30.70
N ALA A 110 49.65 -0.45 -31.25
CA ALA A 110 48.56 -0.77 -32.17
C ALA A 110 47.44 -1.67 -31.60
N ASP A 111 47.49 -1.97 -30.31
CA ASP A 111 47.02 -3.26 -29.80
C ASP A 111 45.55 -3.28 -29.33
N VAL A 112 44.80 -2.18 -29.53
CA VAL A 112 43.46 -1.95 -28.94
C VAL A 112 42.34 -2.05 -29.97
N HIS A 113 41.22 -2.69 -29.60
CA HIS A 113 40.06 -2.93 -30.48
C HIS A 113 38.91 -1.91 -30.30
N ILE A 114 38.15 -1.70 -31.38
CA ILE A 114 37.14 -0.63 -31.54
C ILE A 114 35.87 -0.83 -30.65
N GLY A 115 35.72 -1.98 -29.99
CA GLY A 115 34.53 -2.31 -29.19
C GLY A 115 34.39 -1.57 -27.86
N ASP A 116 35.50 -1.10 -27.27
CA ASP A 116 35.54 -0.66 -25.86
C ASP A 116 35.39 0.87 -25.68
N LEU A 117 35.08 1.61 -26.75
CA LEU A 117 35.24 3.07 -26.82
C LEU A 117 34.31 3.87 -25.90
N THR A 118 33.07 3.44 -25.65
CA THR A 118 32.10 4.21 -24.83
C THR A 118 32.51 4.35 -23.36
N TRP A 119 33.25 3.36 -22.82
CA TRP A 119 33.77 3.40 -21.46
C TRP A 119 35.00 4.34 -21.37
N TRP A 120 35.89 4.27 -22.36
CA TRP A 120 37.05 5.17 -22.43
C TRP A 120 36.65 6.64 -22.56
N GLU A 121 35.59 6.97 -23.30
CA GLU A 121 35.06 8.34 -23.44
C GLU A 121 34.59 8.96 -22.10
N GLU A 122 34.12 8.16 -21.15
CA GLU A 122 33.73 8.63 -19.82
C GLU A 122 34.93 8.73 -18.87
N VAL A 123 35.80 7.71 -18.85
CA VAL A 123 37.02 7.73 -18.02
C VAL A 123 37.93 8.91 -18.40
N LEU A 124 38.15 9.18 -19.69
CA LEU A 124 38.99 10.28 -20.15
C LEU A 124 38.39 11.67 -19.84
N MET A 125 37.07 11.78 -19.75
CA MET A 125 36.37 13.02 -19.36
C MET A 125 36.65 13.41 -17.92
N TRP A 126 36.57 12.45 -16.98
CA TRP A 126 36.74 12.70 -15.55
C TRP A 126 38.17 13.07 -15.16
N VAL A 127 39.18 12.42 -15.75
CA VAL A 127 40.58 12.71 -15.38
C VAL A 127 41.07 14.04 -15.99
N SER A 128 40.65 14.38 -17.21
CA SER A 128 41.01 15.65 -17.88
C SER A 128 40.66 16.89 -17.05
N VAL A 129 39.47 16.92 -16.45
CA VAL A 129 38.99 18.12 -15.72
C VAL A 129 39.51 18.20 -14.29
N THR A 130 39.70 17.06 -13.64
CA THR A 130 40.33 16.96 -12.32
C THR A 130 41.77 17.50 -12.37
N ALA A 131 42.54 17.08 -13.37
CA ALA A 131 43.93 17.45 -13.48
C ALA A 131 44.15 18.90 -13.98
N GLY A 132 43.20 19.48 -14.71
CA GLY A 132 43.18 20.93 -14.99
C GLY A 132 43.08 21.81 -13.73
N GLY A 133 42.30 21.39 -12.72
CA GLY A 133 42.23 22.05 -11.42
C GLY A 133 43.54 21.96 -10.63
N VAL A 134 44.23 20.81 -10.72
CA VAL A 134 45.55 20.60 -10.10
C VAL A 134 46.59 21.59 -10.65
N VAL A 135 46.66 21.78 -11.97
CA VAL A 135 47.57 22.77 -12.57
C VAL A 135 47.21 24.20 -12.17
N PHE A 136 45.92 24.56 -12.16
CA PHE A 136 45.50 25.87 -11.67
C PHE A 136 45.93 26.09 -10.21
N ARG A 137 45.72 25.10 -9.33
CA ARG A 137 46.12 25.15 -7.91
C ARG A 137 47.62 25.37 -7.75
N ILE A 138 48.44 24.65 -8.53
CA ILE A 138 49.91 24.77 -8.50
C ILE A 138 50.36 26.15 -8.96
N VAL A 139 49.84 26.65 -10.09
CA VAL A 139 50.19 28.00 -10.61
C VAL A 139 49.71 29.10 -9.65
N CYS A 140 48.50 28.97 -9.11
CA CYS A 140 47.93 29.88 -8.11
C CYS A 140 48.81 29.92 -6.84
N VAL A 141 49.20 28.76 -6.30
CA VAL A 141 50.07 28.68 -5.10
C VAL A 141 51.45 29.27 -5.37
N LEU A 142 52.06 28.98 -6.52
CA LEU A 142 53.38 29.50 -6.88
C LEU A 142 53.39 31.03 -7.13
N THR A 143 52.23 31.62 -7.47
CA THR A 143 52.09 33.06 -7.76
C THR A 143 51.60 33.88 -6.58
N LEU A 144 50.64 33.39 -5.78
CA LEU A 144 50.04 34.14 -4.67
C LEU A 144 50.75 33.97 -3.32
N VAL A 145 51.30 32.79 -3.01
CA VAL A 145 52.01 32.57 -1.73
C VAL A 145 53.21 33.52 -1.53
N PRO A 146 54.01 33.89 -2.55
CA PRO A 146 55.13 34.83 -2.36
C PRO A 146 54.73 36.28 -2.09
N VAL A 147 53.49 36.69 -2.43
CA VAL A 147 53.03 38.09 -2.34
C VAL A 147 51.94 38.32 -1.28
N MET A 148 51.36 37.26 -0.72
CA MET A 148 50.36 37.35 0.35
C MET A 148 50.99 37.16 1.73
N ALA A 149 50.64 38.05 2.67
CA ALA A 149 51.18 38.05 4.04
C ALA A 149 50.87 36.79 4.87
N ASN A 150 49.86 35.99 4.48
CA ASN A 150 49.59 34.68 5.09
C ASN A 150 49.65 33.57 4.01
N PRO A 151 50.74 32.79 3.97
CA PRO A 151 50.93 31.69 3.03
C PRO A 151 49.85 30.61 3.07
N ASN A 152 49.25 30.34 4.23
CA ASN A 152 48.24 29.28 4.36
C ASN A 152 46.88 29.77 3.89
N PHE A 153 46.55 31.04 4.13
CA PHE A 153 45.36 31.68 3.56
C PHE A 153 45.40 31.72 2.02
N ALA A 154 46.57 32.04 1.44
CA ALA A 154 46.78 31.99 -0.01
C ALA A 154 46.57 30.57 -0.59
N LYS A 155 47.07 29.52 0.09
CA LYS A 155 46.86 28.12 -0.30
C LYS A 155 45.38 27.71 -0.22
N GLY A 156 44.65 28.16 0.80
CA GLY A 156 43.21 27.90 0.95
C GLY A 156 42.39 28.51 -0.18
N ILE A 157 42.66 29.77 -0.54
CA ILE A 157 42.05 30.43 -1.70
C ILE A 157 42.34 29.65 -3.00
N CYS A 158 43.58 29.23 -3.21
CA CYS A 158 43.94 28.44 -4.39
C CYS A 158 43.31 27.05 -4.41
N ALA A 159 42.98 26.47 -3.26
CA ALA A 159 42.26 25.19 -3.17
C ALA A 159 40.79 25.34 -3.58
N GLY A 160 40.06 26.29 -2.99
CA GLY A 160 38.65 26.54 -3.32
C GLY A 160 38.44 26.94 -4.78
N LEU A 161 39.32 27.80 -5.33
CA LEU A 161 39.24 28.20 -6.74
C LEU A 161 39.55 27.05 -7.72
N ALA A 162 40.40 26.10 -7.34
CA ALA A 162 40.67 24.92 -8.15
C ALA A 162 39.44 23.99 -8.24
N VAL A 163 38.75 23.77 -7.11
CA VAL A 163 37.49 23.00 -7.07
C VAL A 163 36.41 23.63 -7.95
N ILE A 164 36.26 24.96 -7.87
CA ILE A 164 35.32 25.75 -8.69
C ILE A 164 35.62 25.57 -10.19
N ILE A 165 36.90 25.68 -10.60
CA ILE A 165 37.28 25.56 -12.01
C ILE A 165 37.06 24.13 -12.51
N SER A 166 37.43 23.11 -11.72
CA SER A 166 37.22 21.71 -12.09
C SER A 166 35.74 21.36 -12.22
N LYS A 167 34.96 21.43 -11.13
CA LYS A 167 33.55 21.00 -11.19
C LYS A 167 32.72 21.90 -12.13
N GLY A 168 33.04 23.18 -12.24
CA GLY A 168 32.40 24.09 -13.19
C GLY A 168 32.65 23.73 -14.66
N LEU A 169 33.83 23.20 -15.00
CA LEU A 169 34.12 22.69 -16.34
C LEU A 169 33.43 21.35 -16.63
N ILE A 170 33.29 20.47 -15.63
CA ILE A 170 32.50 19.22 -15.77
C ILE A 170 31.06 19.59 -16.16
N LEU A 171 30.42 20.45 -15.37
CA LEU A 171 29.06 20.94 -15.63
C LEU A 171 28.92 21.62 -17.01
N LEU A 172 29.91 22.42 -17.42
CA LEU A 172 29.95 23.05 -18.74
C LEU A 172 30.01 22.03 -19.88
N ILE A 173 30.80 20.96 -19.73
CA ILE A 173 31.00 19.94 -20.76
C ILE A 173 29.83 18.95 -20.81
N THR A 174 29.24 18.58 -19.67
CA THR A 174 27.99 17.80 -19.61
C THR A 174 26.88 18.52 -20.38
N ALA A 175 26.71 19.82 -20.15
CA ALA A 175 25.75 20.64 -20.91
C ALA A 175 26.13 20.90 -22.38
N LEU A 176 27.35 20.59 -22.82
CA LEU A 176 27.72 20.59 -24.24
C LEU A 176 27.51 19.21 -24.90
N LYS A 177 27.65 18.12 -24.14
CA LYS A 177 27.44 16.73 -24.60
C LYS A 177 25.96 16.40 -24.77
N HIS A 178 25.10 16.89 -23.87
CA HIS A 178 23.65 16.64 -23.89
C HIS A 178 22.83 17.77 -24.55
N GLY A 179 23.51 18.83 -25.02
CA GLY A 179 22.88 20.10 -25.38
C GLY A 179 22.62 20.97 -24.13
N PRO A 180 22.70 22.30 -24.25
CA PRO A 180 22.47 23.16 -23.09
C PRO A 180 21.02 23.01 -22.66
N SER A 181 20.79 22.65 -21.40
CA SER A 181 19.46 22.77 -20.82
C SER A 181 19.05 24.24 -20.84
N ASP A 182 17.90 24.54 -21.45
CA ASP A 182 17.31 25.89 -21.39
C ASP A 182 16.86 26.25 -19.96
N ASP A 183 16.88 25.28 -19.02
CA ASP A 183 16.73 25.50 -17.59
C ASP A 183 17.91 26.30 -17.00
N TRP A 184 17.67 27.59 -16.76
CA TRP A 184 18.56 28.46 -15.98
C TRP A 184 18.80 27.94 -14.54
N HIS A 185 17.88 27.13 -13.98
CA HIS A 185 18.00 26.60 -12.63
C HIS A 185 18.87 25.34 -12.51
N PHE A 186 19.22 24.66 -13.62
CA PHE A 186 20.34 23.71 -13.64
C PHE A 186 21.63 24.45 -13.29
N TRP A 187 21.89 25.59 -13.95
CA TRP A 187 23.06 26.42 -13.69
C TRP A 187 23.04 27.06 -12.31
N GLU A 188 21.87 27.48 -11.81
CA GLU A 188 21.73 28.02 -10.45
C GLU A 188 22.05 26.96 -9.37
N ARG A 189 21.44 25.77 -9.46
CA ARG A 189 21.66 24.64 -8.53
C ARG A 189 23.11 24.16 -8.59
N ALA A 190 23.65 23.98 -9.80
CA ALA A 190 25.02 23.58 -10.04
C ALA A 190 26.04 24.58 -9.47
N LEU A 191 25.83 25.88 -9.68
CA LEU A 191 26.69 26.94 -9.15
C LEU A 191 26.59 27.05 -7.61
N ALA A 192 25.38 26.88 -7.05
CA ALA A 192 25.16 26.88 -5.61
C ALA A 192 25.88 25.71 -4.92
N ALA A 193 25.79 24.50 -5.47
CA ALA A 193 26.53 23.32 -4.98
C ALA A 193 28.05 23.52 -5.10
N LEU A 194 28.53 24.06 -6.23
CA LEU A 194 29.94 24.44 -6.43
C LEU A 194 30.46 25.37 -5.34
N VAL A 195 29.68 26.41 -5.03
CA VAL A 195 30.02 27.42 -4.03
C VAL A 195 29.98 26.79 -2.65
N LEU A 196 29.01 25.92 -2.35
CA LEU A 196 28.89 25.25 -1.06
C LEU A 196 30.05 24.28 -0.80
N GLU A 197 30.49 23.50 -1.79
CA GLU A 197 31.67 22.63 -1.68
C GLU A 197 33.00 23.41 -1.61
N ALA A 198 33.14 24.47 -2.40
CA ALA A 198 34.30 25.35 -2.30
C ALA A 198 34.36 26.07 -0.95
N ILE A 199 33.19 26.35 -0.34
CA ILE A 199 33.07 26.85 1.02
C ILE A 199 33.46 25.77 2.04
N THR A 200 32.96 24.53 1.98
CA THR A 200 33.34 23.50 2.97
C THR A 200 34.84 23.19 2.95
N ALA A 201 35.45 23.11 1.75
CA ALA A 201 36.89 22.94 1.60
C ALA A 201 37.74 24.15 2.10
N ALA A 202 37.18 25.37 2.09
CA ALA A 202 37.88 26.58 2.53
C ALA A 202 37.57 27.01 3.98
N VAL A 203 36.45 26.56 4.56
CA VAL A 203 35.97 26.97 5.88
C VAL A 203 36.48 26.07 7.00
N TRP A 204 36.65 24.76 6.76
CA TRP A 204 37.04 23.81 7.81
C TRP A 204 38.48 24.04 8.31
N ASP A 205 39.46 24.14 7.41
CA ASP A 205 40.89 24.31 7.73
C ASP A 205 41.26 25.73 8.22
N ALA A 206 40.28 26.63 8.27
CA ALA A 206 40.51 28.05 8.45
C ALA A 206 40.14 28.53 9.86
N TRP A 207 38.84 28.54 10.24
CA TRP A 207 38.36 29.78 10.83
C TRP A 207 37.17 29.77 11.81
N LEU A 208 37.47 29.59 13.10
CA LEU A 208 36.57 29.98 14.22
C LEU A 208 37.22 30.96 15.24
N GLY A 209 38.24 31.74 14.84
CA GLY A 209 39.01 32.60 15.77
C GLY A 209 38.96 34.14 15.56
N PRO A 210 39.63 34.75 14.54
CA PRO A 210 40.06 36.19 14.62
C PRO A 210 39.25 37.39 14.03
N TRP A 211 38.22 37.24 13.19
CA TRP A 211 37.55 38.33 12.41
C TRP A 211 36.02 38.17 12.45
N THR A 212 35.46 38.55 13.57
CA THR A 212 34.24 39.39 13.57
C THR A 212 34.61 40.87 13.37
N ALA A 213 35.66 41.16 12.57
CA ALA A 213 36.35 42.46 12.56
C ALA A 213 36.87 42.92 11.18
N LYS A 214 36.21 43.98 10.66
CA LYS A 214 36.75 45.02 9.74
C LYS A 214 36.84 44.75 8.22
N SER A 215 35.68 44.91 7.57
CA SER A 215 35.46 45.80 6.39
C SER A 215 36.46 45.81 5.21
N SER A 216 36.07 45.25 4.06
CA SER A 216 36.15 45.94 2.72
C SER A 216 35.53 45.14 1.54
N TRP A 217 34.38 44.47 1.74
CA TRP A 217 33.72 43.65 0.69
C TRP A 217 33.46 44.38 -0.66
N SER A 218 33.32 45.71 -0.66
CA SER A 218 33.04 46.51 -1.86
C SER A 218 34.16 46.52 -2.91
N SER A 219 35.42 46.23 -2.56
CA SER A 219 36.52 46.13 -3.54
C SER A 219 36.55 44.77 -4.24
N VAL A 220 36.18 43.71 -3.51
CA VAL A 220 36.13 42.33 -4.01
C VAL A 220 34.99 42.16 -5.02
N PHE A 221 33.78 42.58 -4.67
CA PHE A 221 32.62 42.51 -5.57
C PHE A 221 32.77 43.37 -6.83
N LYS A 222 33.54 44.47 -6.76
CA LYS A 222 33.82 45.31 -7.92
C LYS A 222 34.74 44.61 -8.93
N THR A 223 35.84 44.04 -8.46
CA THR A 223 36.79 43.27 -9.29
C THR A 223 36.12 42.05 -9.94
N ILE A 224 35.22 41.38 -9.22
CA ILE A 224 34.44 40.25 -9.76
C ILE A 224 33.45 40.72 -10.85
N GLY A 225 32.72 41.82 -10.61
CA GLY A 225 31.81 42.40 -11.60
C GLY A 225 32.50 42.84 -12.90
N ASP A 226 33.71 43.41 -12.78
CA ASP A 226 34.51 43.83 -13.94
C ASP A 226 35.07 42.62 -14.73
N GLY A 227 35.29 41.47 -14.06
CA GLY A 227 35.63 40.19 -14.70
C GLY A 227 34.47 39.63 -15.55
N PHE A 228 33.24 39.67 -15.04
CA PHE A 228 32.05 39.24 -15.80
C PHE A 228 31.79 40.12 -17.02
N ASP A 229 32.00 41.44 -16.94
CA ASP A 229 31.90 42.33 -18.11
C ASP A 229 32.97 42.01 -19.18
N SER A 230 34.16 41.53 -18.81
CA SER A 230 35.19 41.07 -19.77
C SER A 230 34.80 39.78 -20.50
N VAL A 231 34.22 38.82 -19.78
CA VAL A 231 33.68 37.57 -20.36
C VAL A 231 32.49 37.88 -21.28
N ALA A 232 31.55 38.74 -20.85
CA ALA A 232 30.39 39.15 -21.64
C ALA A 232 30.78 39.73 -23.01
N ASN A 233 31.82 40.57 -23.05
CA ASN A 233 32.32 41.19 -24.29
C ASN A 233 33.11 40.22 -25.19
N THR A 234 33.58 39.09 -24.65
CA THR A 234 34.27 38.04 -25.41
C THR A 234 33.25 37.09 -26.03
N VAL A 235 32.26 36.65 -25.24
CA VAL A 235 31.15 35.78 -25.67
C VAL A 235 30.27 36.48 -26.72
N SER A 236 30.02 37.79 -26.59
CA SER A 236 29.17 38.56 -27.52
C SER A 236 29.68 38.62 -28.97
N ARG A 237 30.92 38.19 -29.24
CA ARG A 237 31.48 38.10 -30.61
C ARG A 237 31.24 36.75 -31.28
N TRP A 238 30.86 35.72 -30.51
CA TRP A 238 30.60 34.36 -30.98
C TRP A 238 29.10 34.01 -30.90
N TRP A 239 28.38 34.49 -29.88
CA TRP A 239 26.93 34.39 -29.77
C TRP A 239 26.30 35.69 -29.24
N GLY A 240 25.34 36.25 -30.00
CA GLY A 240 24.77 37.58 -29.72
C GLY A 240 23.69 37.64 -28.63
N SER A 241 22.95 36.55 -28.40
CA SER A 241 21.82 36.48 -27.45
C SER A 241 22.25 36.48 -25.99
N SER A 242 23.36 35.80 -25.65
CA SER A 242 23.80 35.56 -24.27
C SER A 242 24.39 36.79 -23.57
N ALA A 243 24.61 37.90 -24.28
CA ALA A 243 25.26 39.09 -23.73
C ALA A 243 24.37 39.93 -22.77
N GLY A 244 23.05 39.75 -22.81
CA GLY A 244 22.13 40.43 -21.89
C GLY A 244 22.20 39.87 -20.47
N PHE A 245 22.37 38.55 -20.35
CA PHE A 245 22.42 37.81 -19.09
C PHE A 245 23.56 38.29 -18.17
N PHE A 246 24.81 38.30 -18.65
CA PHE A 246 25.97 38.72 -17.86
C PHE A 246 25.89 40.18 -17.37
N ARG A 247 25.31 41.08 -18.17
CA ARG A 247 25.13 42.50 -17.79
C ARG A 247 24.09 42.69 -16.68
N THR A 248 23.08 41.83 -16.62
CA THR A 248 22.04 41.85 -15.59
C THR A 248 22.60 41.37 -14.24
N LEU A 249 23.39 40.28 -14.23
CA LEU A 249 24.11 39.85 -13.02
C LEU A 249 25.05 40.94 -12.48
N ALA A 250 25.78 41.60 -13.38
CA ALA A 250 26.65 42.73 -13.03
C ALA A 250 25.87 43.94 -12.47
N GLY A 251 24.55 44.03 -12.67
CA GLY A 251 23.68 45.02 -12.01
C GLY A 251 23.31 44.63 -10.58
N VAL A 252 22.95 43.35 -10.37
CA VAL A 252 22.55 42.81 -9.06
C VAL A 252 23.71 42.84 -8.06
N VAL A 253 24.90 42.38 -8.46
CA VAL A 253 26.13 42.38 -7.63
C VAL A 253 26.59 43.80 -7.25
N ARG A 254 26.13 44.84 -7.97
CA ARG A 254 26.44 46.26 -7.70
C ARG A 254 25.43 46.94 -6.76
N GLY A 255 24.37 46.27 -6.31
CA GLY A 255 23.51 46.68 -5.19
C GLY A 255 22.66 47.94 -5.40
N ARG A 256 21.60 47.87 -6.22
CA ARG A 256 20.58 48.94 -6.36
C ARG A 256 19.14 48.42 -6.35
N GLY A 257 18.45 48.54 -5.21
CA GLY A 257 17.02 48.28 -5.04
C GLY A 257 16.62 48.22 -3.54
N PRO A 258 15.58 48.93 -3.05
CA PRO A 258 15.33 49.05 -1.61
C PRO A 258 14.10 48.27 -1.07
N GLY A 259 14.28 47.61 0.08
CA GLY A 259 13.30 47.68 1.18
C GLY A 259 12.29 46.54 1.39
N THR A 260 12.55 45.73 2.43
CA THR A 260 11.61 44.88 3.21
C THR A 260 11.05 43.59 2.58
N THR A 261 10.96 42.56 3.41
CA THR A 261 11.02 41.12 3.05
C THR A 261 9.66 40.41 2.92
N ALA A 262 8.58 41.13 2.62
CA ALA A 262 7.24 40.54 2.48
C ALA A 262 6.63 40.68 1.06
N SER A 263 6.90 41.78 0.35
CA SER A 263 6.29 42.08 -0.96
C SER A 263 7.02 41.48 -2.16
N THR A 264 8.22 40.91 -1.98
CA THR A 264 8.98 40.27 -3.07
C THR A 264 8.36 38.93 -3.49
N VAL A 265 7.74 38.20 -2.56
CA VAL A 265 7.19 36.85 -2.81
C VAL A 265 5.90 36.94 -3.63
N GLU A 266 4.92 37.75 -3.20
CA GLU A 266 3.68 37.98 -3.95
C GLU A 266 3.98 38.51 -5.37
N ARG A 267 4.96 39.42 -5.52
CA ARG A 267 5.31 39.99 -6.82
C ARG A 267 6.09 39.02 -7.72
N ALA A 268 6.81 38.05 -7.17
CA ALA A 268 7.44 36.97 -7.93
C ALA A 268 6.40 35.95 -8.44
N MET A 269 5.34 35.70 -7.67
CA MET A 269 4.21 34.84 -8.04
C MET A 269 3.34 35.47 -9.15
N GLU A 270 3.10 36.79 -9.11
CA GLU A 270 2.38 37.51 -10.18
C GLU A 270 3.18 37.64 -11.50
N LEU A 271 4.51 37.53 -11.47
CA LEU A 271 5.39 37.76 -12.63
C LEU A 271 6.01 36.49 -13.21
N GLY A 272 5.76 35.32 -12.62
CA GLY A 272 6.20 34.02 -13.15
C GLY A 272 7.70 33.75 -13.02
N TRP A 273 8.33 34.25 -11.95
CA TRP A 273 9.78 34.12 -11.71
C TRP A 273 10.17 32.99 -10.72
N MET A 274 9.27 32.02 -10.57
CA MET A 274 9.57 30.69 -10.05
C MET A 274 9.23 29.70 -11.17
N PRO A 275 10.09 28.71 -11.48
CA PRO A 275 9.66 27.56 -12.27
C PRO A 275 8.52 26.88 -11.55
N ARG A 276 7.54 26.40 -12.32
CA ARG A 276 6.69 25.32 -11.85
C ARG A 276 7.50 24.03 -11.95
N THR A 277 8.45 23.82 -11.03
CA THR A 277 8.92 22.46 -10.73
C THR A 277 7.70 21.72 -10.24
N THR A 278 7.06 21.02 -11.18
CA THR A 278 5.75 20.44 -10.97
C THR A 278 6.02 19.06 -10.44
N ALA A 279 5.82 18.87 -9.14
CA ALA A 279 5.75 17.56 -8.52
C ALA A 279 4.99 16.61 -9.46
N LEU A 280 5.64 15.54 -9.92
CA LEU A 280 5.08 14.60 -10.88
C LEU A 280 4.57 13.38 -10.11
N ARG A 281 3.26 13.23 -10.10
CA ARG A 281 2.56 12.06 -9.57
C ARG A 281 1.97 11.32 -10.77
N VAL A 282 2.74 10.34 -11.26
CA VAL A 282 2.59 9.71 -12.58
C VAL A 282 1.94 8.35 -12.43
N MET A 283 0.86 8.10 -13.17
CA MET A 283 0.24 6.77 -13.24
C MET A 283 0.56 6.11 -14.58
N PRO A 284 1.44 5.09 -14.62
CA PRO A 284 1.54 4.19 -15.76
C PRO A 284 0.29 3.31 -15.82
N LEU A 285 -0.61 3.56 -16.76
CA LEU A 285 -1.94 2.93 -16.87
C LEU A 285 -2.02 2.08 -18.16
N GLY A 286 -2.40 0.80 -18.05
CA GLY A 286 -2.52 -0.05 -19.23
C GLY A 286 -2.62 -1.55 -18.99
N ASP A 287 -2.19 -2.32 -20.00
CA ASP A 287 -2.25 -3.79 -19.99
C ASP A 287 -0.90 -4.45 -19.63
N SER A 288 -0.63 -5.66 -20.15
CA SER A 288 0.61 -6.41 -19.91
C SER A 288 1.88 -5.67 -20.36
N ILE A 289 1.74 -4.72 -21.30
CA ILE A 289 2.85 -3.90 -21.79
C ILE A 289 3.19 -2.79 -20.77
N THR A 290 2.19 -2.24 -20.05
CA THR A 290 2.45 -1.34 -18.91
C THR A 290 2.93 -2.11 -17.69
N HIS A 291 2.43 -3.33 -17.46
CA HIS A 291 2.95 -4.22 -16.42
C HIS A 291 4.46 -4.49 -16.61
N GLY A 292 4.85 -4.78 -17.87
CA GLY A 292 6.23 -4.93 -18.32
C GLY A 292 6.64 -6.35 -18.77
N VAL A 293 5.65 -7.18 -19.14
CA VAL A 293 5.87 -8.54 -19.66
C VAL A 293 6.82 -8.52 -20.86
N GLY A 294 7.83 -9.40 -20.88
CA GLY A 294 8.85 -9.44 -21.94
C GLY A 294 10.08 -8.55 -21.69
N GLY A 295 10.10 -7.76 -20.61
CA GLY A 295 11.28 -7.05 -20.13
C GLY A 295 12.09 -7.88 -19.12
N ASP A 296 13.42 -7.75 -19.16
CA ASP A 296 14.36 -8.53 -18.34
C ASP A 296 15.59 -7.66 -17.96
N PRO A 297 16.05 -7.62 -16.70
CA PRO A 297 15.51 -8.30 -15.52
C PRO A 297 14.26 -7.64 -14.94
N GLY A 298 13.53 -8.38 -14.10
CA GLY A 298 12.50 -7.84 -13.22
C GLY A 298 11.13 -7.54 -13.82
N GLY A 299 10.94 -7.64 -15.15
CA GLY A 299 9.62 -7.43 -15.76
C GLY A 299 9.08 -6.00 -15.63
N VAL A 300 9.94 -5.00 -15.42
CA VAL A 300 9.58 -3.58 -15.19
C VAL A 300 9.15 -2.81 -16.44
N GLY A 301 9.28 -3.40 -17.63
CA GLY A 301 8.86 -2.79 -18.90
C GLY A 301 9.53 -1.44 -19.16
N TYR A 302 8.74 -0.44 -19.56
CA TYR A 302 9.24 0.93 -19.77
C TYR A 302 9.38 1.73 -18.47
N ARG A 303 8.84 1.25 -17.35
CA ARG A 303 8.69 2.04 -16.11
C ARG A 303 10.04 2.44 -15.53
N ALA A 304 11.00 1.52 -15.42
CA ALA A 304 12.31 1.80 -14.83
C ALA A 304 13.06 2.93 -15.56
N ARG A 305 13.14 2.86 -16.89
CA ARG A 305 13.80 3.93 -17.65
C ARG A 305 13.00 5.23 -17.67
N LEU A 306 11.66 5.17 -17.61
CA LEU A 306 10.84 6.38 -17.51
C LEU A 306 11.03 7.06 -16.15
N TRP A 307 11.16 6.28 -15.07
CA TRP A 307 11.50 6.77 -13.73
C TRP A 307 12.85 7.47 -13.74
N ASP A 308 13.90 6.81 -14.23
CA ASP A 308 15.25 7.39 -14.34
C ASP A 308 15.26 8.72 -15.10
N LEU A 309 14.57 8.77 -16.25
CA LEU A 309 14.49 9.98 -17.07
C LEU A 309 13.68 11.12 -16.43
N LEU A 310 12.64 10.81 -15.64
CA LEU A 310 11.79 11.84 -15.02
C LEU A 310 12.35 12.39 -13.71
N GLN A 311 13.19 11.66 -12.99
CA GLN A 311 13.80 12.13 -11.73
C GLN A 311 14.59 13.44 -11.92
N ASP A 312 15.23 13.63 -13.07
CA ASP A 312 16.01 14.83 -13.38
C ASP A 312 15.12 16.06 -13.72
N ASP A 313 13.86 15.84 -14.10
CA ASP A 313 12.96 16.88 -14.64
C ASP A 313 11.87 17.37 -13.66
N THR A 314 11.80 16.84 -12.43
CA THR A 314 10.79 17.22 -11.42
C THR A 314 11.38 17.60 -10.06
N SER A 315 10.58 18.23 -9.20
CA SER A 315 10.92 18.46 -7.78
C SER A 315 10.70 17.24 -6.90
N THR A 316 9.74 16.37 -7.28
CA THR A 316 9.41 15.11 -6.60
C THR A 316 8.79 14.19 -7.66
N LEU A 317 9.30 12.97 -7.78
CA LEU A 317 8.71 11.93 -8.60
C LEU A 317 8.05 10.88 -7.70
N ASP A 318 6.90 10.41 -8.14
CA ASP A 318 5.98 9.56 -7.40
C ASP A 318 5.20 8.78 -8.46
N PHE A 319 5.49 7.48 -8.63
CA PHE A 319 4.71 6.60 -9.49
C PHE A 319 3.55 6.03 -8.66
N VAL A 320 2.37 5.92 -9.28
CA VAL A 320 1.17 5.59 -8.52
C VAL A 320 0.25 4.62 -9.24
N GLY A 321 -0.34 3.72 -8.46
CA GLY A 321 -1.36 2.77 -8.88
C GLY A 321 -1.52 1.65 -7.86
N SER A 322 -2.40 0.69 -8.15
CA SER A 322 -2.69 -0.43 -7.25
C SER A 322 -1.70 -1.60 -7.32
N VAL A 323 -0.88 -1.65 -8.37
CA VAL A 323 -0.02 -2.80 -8.69
C VAL A 323 1.42 -2.46 -8.32
N ASP A 324 1.94 -3.13 -7.30
CA ASP A 324 3.35 -3.07 -6.90
C ASP A 324 4.13 -4.19 -7.60
N SER A 325 4.94 -3.87 -8.63
CA SER A 325 5.83 -4.89 -9.23
C SER A 325 7.13 -4.34 -9.80
N GLY A 326 8.22 -5.09 -9.58
CA GLY A 326 9.57 -4.76 -10.06
C GLY A 326 10.60 -4.59 -8.94
N GLN A 327 10.34 -5.12 -7.76
CA GLN A 327 11.12 -4.95 -6.55
C GLN A 327 12.60 -5.33 -6.79
N GLY A 328 13.52 -4.43 -6.45
CA GLY A 328 14.97 -4.59 -6.73
C GLY A 328 15.41 -4.20 -8.15
N HIS A 329 14.48 -3.78 -9.03
CA HIS A 329 14.77 -3.39 -10.43
C HIS A 329 14.25 -1.99 -10.81
N ILE A 330 13.47 -1.35 -9.95
CA ILE A 330 13.05 0.06 -10.02
C ILE A 330 12.92 0.57 -8.56
N ALA A 331 13.13 1.89 -8.34
CA ALA A 331 13.09 2.47 -6.99
C ALA A 331 11.67 2.67 -6.45
N ASP A 332 10.73 2.95 -7.34
CA ASP A 332 9.30 3.06 -7.09
C ASP A 332 8.58 2.09 -8.02
N THR A 333 7.90 1.12 -7.43
CA THR A 333 7.37 -0.05 -8.10
C THR A 333 5.90 0.06 -8.47
N ASP A 334 5.23 1.16 -8.09
CA ASP A 334 3.78 1.32 -8.24
C ASP A 334 3.38 1.62 -9.69
N HIS A 335 2.28 1.01 -10.13
CA HIS A 335 1.66 1.25 -11.44
C HIS A 335 0.24 0.69 -11.52
N GLU A 336 -0.39 0.89 -12.67
CA GLU A 336 -1.75 0.45 -12.96
C GLU A 336 -1.77 -0.38 -14.27
N GLY A 337 -0.81 -1.31 -14.38
CA GLY A 337 -0.60 -2.21 -15.51
C GLY A 337 -1.16 -3.60 -15.29
N HIS A 338 -2.23 -3.93 -16.00
CA HIS A 338 -3.05 -5.13 -15.77
C HIS A 338 -3.04 -6.11 -16.95
N PRO A 339 -2.28 -7.23 -16.88
CA PRO A 339 -2.18 -8.20 -17.98
C PRO A 339 -3.54 -8.72 -18.46
N ARG A 340 -3.72 -8.75 -19.79
CA ARG A 340 -4.93 -9.18 -20.53
C ARG A 340 -6.15 -8.24 -20.46
N TRP A 341 -6.07 -7.08 -19.81
CA TRP A 341 -7.24 -6.20 -19.66
C TRP A 341 -7.56 -5.38 -20.92
N ARG A 342 -8.85 -5.07 -21.07
CA ARG A 342 -9.42 -4.26 -22.15
C ARG A 342 -9.66 -2.81 -21.72
N ILE A 343 -9.87 -1.93 -22.70
CA ILE A 343 -10.18 -0.50 -22.49
C ILE A 343 -11.32 -0.31 -21.48
N SER A 344 -12.39 -1.10 -21.57
CA SER A 344 -13.56 -1.01 -20.68
C SER A 344 -13.28 -1.39 -19.21
N GLN A 345 -12.26 -2.24 -18.96
CA GLN A 345 -11.85 -2.62 -17.61
C GLN A 345 -10.95 -1.55 -16.99
N ILE A 346 -10.09 -0.93 -17.80
CA ILE A 346 -9.27 0.22 -17.40
C ILE A 346 -10.13 1.48 -17.20
N ASP A 347 -11.18 1.68 -18.01
CA ASP A 347 -12.18 2.75 -17.83
C ASP A 347 -12.94 2.59 -16.52
N ARG A 348 -13.38 1.37 -16.21
CA ARG A 348 -13.97 1.04 -14.92
C ARG A 348 -13.02 1.34 -13.75
N LEU A 349 -11.76 0.91 -13.82
CA LEU A 349 -10.76 1.17 -12.78
C LEU A 349 -10.48 2.66 -12.58
N ALA A 350 -10.33 3.40 -13.68
CA ALA A 350 -10.15 4.85 -13.65
C ALA A 350 -11.36 5.55 -13.02
N ALA A 351 -12.58 5.06 -13.30
CA ALA A 351 -13.84 5.60 -12.81
C ALA A 351 -14.13 5.29 -11.34
N GLU A 352 -13.94 4.04 -10.92
CA GLU A 352 -14.30 3.55 -9.58
C GLU A 352 -13.29 3.95 -8.51
N CYS A 353 -11.99 3.99 -8.83
CA CYS A 353 -10.94 4.13 -7.80
C CYS A 353 -9.74 4.96 -8.25
N ALA A 354 -9.00 4.49 -9.28
CA ALA A 354 -7.59 4.83 -9.44
C ALA A 354 -7.33 6.34 -9.57
N ILE A 355 -8.11 7.06 -10.39
CA ILE A 355 -7.88 8.49 -10.65
C ILE A 355 -8.25 9.36 -9.44
N ASN A 356 -9.39 9.08 -8.78
CA ASN A 356 -9.85 9.86 -7.62
C ASN A 356 -8.99 9.63 -6.36
N ARG A 357 -8.45 8.41 -6.24
CA ARG A 357 -7.69 7.94 -5.08
C ARG A 357 -6.20 8.28 -5.19
N HIS A 358 -5.54 7.82 -6.25
CA HIS A 358 -4.12 8.10 -6.46
C HIS A 358 -3.86 9.51 -7.00
N ARG A 359 -4.88 10.23 -7.50
CA ARG A 359 -4.79 11.64 -7.95
C ARG A 359 -3.57 11.99 -8.83
N PRO A 360 -3.26 11.19 -9.86
CA PRO A 360 -2.12 11.47 -10.72
C PRO A 360 -2.32 12.79 -11.46
N ASN A 361 -1.31 13.66 -11.52
CA ASN A 361 -1.34 14.82 -12.42
C ASN A 361 -0.87 14.48 -13.84
N VAL A 362 -0.24 13.31 -14.03
CA VAL A 362 0.12 12.74 -15.32
C VAL A 362 -0.33 11.29 -15.39
N VAL A 363 -1.06 10.90 -16.44
CA VAL A 363 -1.38 9.49 -16.74
C VAL A 363 -0.70 9.11 -18.05
N VAL A 364 0.12 8.07 -18.04
CA VAL A 364 0.73 7.49 -19.25
C VAL A 364 -0.11 6.29 -19.66
N LEU A 365 -0.87 6.41 -20.75
CA LEU A 365 -1.91 5.46 -21.13
C LEU A 365 -1.54 4.66 -22.37
N HIS A 366 -1.39 3.33 -22.20
CA HIS A 366 -1.23 2.36 -23.30
C HIS A 366 -2.20 1.20 -23.11
N ILE A 367 -3.28 1.17 -23.91
CA ILE A 367 -4.35 0.18 -23.80
C ILE A 367 -5.07 0.00 -25.15
N GLY A 368 -5.50 -1.24 -25.41
CA GLY A 368 -6.35 -1.58 -26.56
C GLY A 368 -5.93 -2.83 -27.33
N THR A 369 -4.74 -3.38 -27.10
CA THR A 369 -4.28 -4.61 -27.78
C THR A 369 -5.26 -5.77 -27.56
N ASN A 370 -5.74 -5.93 -26.32
CA ASN A 370 -6.69 -6.98 -25.95
C ASN A 370 -8.11 -6.75 -26.50
N ASP A 371 -8.50 -5.51 -26.81
CA ASP A 371 -9.78 -5.21 -27.48
C ASP A 371 -9.76 -5.70 -28.94
N LEU A 372 -8.62 -5.54 -29.62
CA LEU A 372 -8.46 -5.93 -31.03
C LEU A 372 -8.34 -7.45 -31.20
N ALA A 373 -7.70 -8.14 -30.25
CA ALA A 373 -7.47 -9.59 -30.32
C ALA A 373 -8.71 -10.46 -30.03
N ASN A 374 -9.77 -9.90 -29.43
CA ASN A 374 -10.97 -10.65 -29.00
C ASN A 374 -12.25 -10.30 -29.79
N ASP A 375 -12.13 -9.59 -30.92
CA ASP A 375 -13.20 -9.24 -31.88
C ASP A 375 -14.41 -8.45 -31.30
N GLU A 376 -14.28 -7.86 -30.10
CA GLU A 376 -15.28 -6.94 -29.53
C GLU A 376 -15.20 -5.54 -30.16
N GLY A 377 -15.74 -5.40 -31.37
CA GLY A 377 -15.92 -4.10 -32.02
C GLY A 377 -14.60 -3.35 -32.18
N ALA A 378 -13.63 -3.96 -32.86
CA ALA A 378 -12.32 -3.37 -33.15
C ALA A 378 -12.42 -2.02 -33.88
N ASP A 379 -13.48 -1.81 -34.65
CA ASP A 379 -13.83 -0.56 -35.31
C ASP A 379 -14.20 0.56 -34.32
N THR A 380 -14.80 0.23 -33.18
CA THR A 380 -15.25 1.16 -32.12
C THR A 380 -14.30 1.26 -30.92
N ALA A 381 -13.23 0.46 -30.85
CA ALA A 381 -12.25 0.49 -29.75
C ALA A 381 -11.67 1.90 -29.51
N HIS A 382 -11.39 2.65 -30.59
CA HIS A 382 -10.91 4.04 -30.48
C HIS A 382 -11.95 5.02 -29.89
N LEU A 383 -13.25 4.71 -29.99
CA LEU A 383 -14.30 5.49 -29.33
C LEU A 383 -14.35 5.19 -27.83
N ARG A 384 -14.19 3.92 -27.44
CA ARG A 384 -14.07 3.51 -26.02
C ARG A 384 -12.85 4.15 -25.36
N LEU A 385 -11.72 4.21 -26.06
CA LEU A 385 -10.54 4.95 -25.60
C LEU A 385 -10.85 6.45 -25.41
N GLY A 386 -11.65 7.03 -26.31
CA GLY A 386 -12.16 8.39 -26.16
C GLY A 386 -13.02 8.60 -24.92
N THR A 387 -13.87 7.64 -24.57
CA THR A 387 -14.62 7.63 -23.30
C THR A 387 -13.67 7.56 -22.11
N LEU A 388 -12.72 6.62 -22.10
CA LEU A 388 -11.73 6.48 -21.03
C LEU A 388 -10.94 7.77 -20.75
N VAL A 389 -10.47 8.47 -21.79
CA VAL A 389 -9.77 9.74 -21.61
C VAL A 389 -10.71 10.83 -21.06
N ARG A 390 -12.01 10.81 -21.40
CA ARG A 390 -13.00 11.69 -20.75
C ARG A 390 -13.20 11.32 -19.29
N SER A 391 -13.44 10.05 -18.95
CA SER A 391 -13.56 9.56 -17.56
C SER A 391 -12.40 10.06 -16.69
N ILE A 392 -11.15 9.84 -17.11
CA ILE A 392 -9.95 10.33 -16.40
C ILE A 392 -10.00 11.85 -16.21
N THR A 393 -10.32 12.60 -17.27
CA THR A 393 -10.28 14.08 -17.28
C THR A 393 -11.58 14.76 -16.81
N ASP A 394 -12.61 13.99 -16.45
CA ASP A 394 -13.81 14.44 -15.74
C ASP A 394 -13.63 14.28 -14.23
N LEU A 395 -13.03 13.16 -13.79
CA LEU A 395 -12.78 12.85 -12.38
C LEU A 395 -11.59 13.65 -11.83
N SER A 396 -10.54 13.81 -12.63
CA SER A 396 -9.44 14.74 -12.34
C SER A 396 -9.18 15.67 -13.53
N PRO A 397 -9.90 16.81 -13.62
CA PRO A 397 -9.75 17.78 -14.70
C PRO A 397 -8.36 18.42 -14.82
N LEU A 398 -7.53 18.29 -13.78
CA LEU A 398 -6.15 18.82 -13.74
C LEU A 398 -5.11 17.81 -14.27
N THR A 399 -5.48 16.54 -14.42
CA THR A 399 -4.61 15.48 -14.95
C THR A 399 -4.36 15.67 -16.45
N THR A 400 -3.10 15.50 -16.87
CA THR A 400 -2.73 15.40 -18.29
C THR A 400 -2.56 13.95 -18.70
N VAL A 401 -3.26 13.51 -19.74
CA VAL A 401 -3.14 12.16 -20.28
C VAL A 401 -2.14 12.14 -21.45
N ILE A 402 -1.04 11.41 -21.27
CA ILE A 402 -0.09 11.06 -22.32
C ILE A 402 -0.57 9.75 -22.96
N LEU A 403 -1.36 9.89 -24.02
CA LEU A 403 -1.98 8.77 -24.72
C LEU A 403 -1.00 8.18 -25.74
N SER A 404 -0.71 6.89 -25.65
CA SER A 404 0.14 6.17 -26.59
C SER A 404 -0.61 5.54 -27.75
N SER A 405 0.09 5.40 -28.87
CA SER A 405 -0.29 4.46 -29.93
C SER A 405 0.07 3.03 -29.54
N LEU A 406 -0.70 2.05 -30.01
CA LEU A 406 -0.38 0.63 -29.80
C LEU A 406 0.89 0.23 -30.57
N VAL A 407 1.74 -0.56 -29.91
CA VAL A 407 2.94 -1.16 -30.54
C VAL A 407 2.51 -2.20 -31.58
N PRO A 408 3.29 -2.45 -32.64
CA PRO A 408 2.96 -3.46 -33.65
C PRO A 408 2.98 -4.89 -33.09
N ALA A 409 2.21 -5.79 -33.70
CA ALA A 409 2.27 -7.24 -33.45
C ALA A 409 3.06 -7.97 -34.53
N LYS A 410 3.52 -9.20 -34.26
CA LYS A 410 4.15 -10.08 -35.26
C LYS A 410 3.13 -10.74 -36.20
N ASP A 411 1.87 -10.93 -35.78
CA ASP A 411 0.82 -11.39 -36.69
C ASP A 411 0.35 -10.26 -37.61
N GLN A 412 0.19 -10.57 -38.90
CA GLN A 412 -0.14 -9.57 -39.92
C GLN A 412 -1.60 -9.09 -39.84
N THR A 413 -2.51 -9.90 -39.29
CA THR A 413 -3.92 -9.56 -39.08
C THR A 413 -4.04 -8.58 -37.92
N ASP A 414 -3.48 -8.93 -36.76
CA ASP A 414 -3.46 -8.08 -35.57
C ASP A 414 -2.76 -6.75 -35.84
N ASN A 415 -1.60 -6.79 -36.51
CA ASN A 415 -0.85 -5.59 -36.89
C ASN A 415 -1.63 -4.68 -37.86
N SER A 416 -2.53 -5.25 -38.69
CA SER A 416 -3.41 -4.47 -39.58
C SER A 416 -4.55 -3.80 -38.79
N LEU A 417 -5.10 -4.46 -37.77
CA LEU A 417 -6.08 -3.86 -36.84
C LEU A 417 -5.43 -2.75 -36.00
N ILE A 418 -4.22 -2.99 -35.47
CA ILE A 418 -3.41 -2.01 -34.73
C ILE A 418 -3.10 -0.78 -35.60
N ALA A 419 -2.72 -0.97 -36.87
CA ALA A 419 -2.51 0.15 -37.80
C ALA A 419 -3.79 0.95 -38.03
N MET A 420 -4.95 0.27 -38.16
CA MET A 420 -6.25 0.93 -38.30
C MET A 420 -6.61 1.75 -37.05
N TYR A 421 -6.50 1.16 -35.86
CA TYR A 421 -6.73 1.82 -34.57
C TYR A 421 -5.86 3.07 -34.41
N ASN A 422 -4.55 2.91 -34.59
CA ASN A 422 -3.57 3.99 -34.47
C ASN A 422 -3.84 5.15 -35.45
N SER A 423 -4.37 4.86 -36.65
CA SER A 423 -4.73 5.91 -37.62
C SER A 423 -5.86 6.84 -37.15
N ARG A 424 -6.68 6.42 -36.18
CA ARG A 424 -7.79 7.21 -35.63
C ARG A 424 -7.35 8.15 -34.49
N LEU A 425 -6.27 7.83 -33.79
CA LEU A 425 -5.84 8.54 -32.58
C LEU A 425 -5.54 10.05 -32.78
N PRO A 426 -4.92 10.51 -33.89
CA PRO A 426 -4.69 11.95 -34.11
C PRO A 426 -5.99 12.76 -34.17
N ALA A 427 -7.04 12.21 -34.79
CA ALA A 427 -8.34 12.86 -34.88
C ALA A 427 -9.05 12.86 -33.51
N LEU A 428 -8.98 11.74 -32.78
CA LEU A 428 -9.51 11.62 -31.42
C LEU A 428 -8.87 12.62 -30.45
N VAL A 429 -7.54 12.73 -30.44
CA VAL A 429 -6.81 13.67 -29.58
C VAL A 429 -7.09 15.12 -29.96
N THR A 430 -7.29 15.40 -31.25
CA THR A 430 -7.75 16.72 -31.70
C THR A 430 -9.14 17.04 -31.15
N LEU A 431 -10.09 16.10 -31.23
CA LEU A 431 -11.44 16.26 -30.68
C LEU A 431 -11.41 16.50 -29.16
N LEU A 432 -10.71 15.65 -28.40
CA LEU A 432 -10.57 15.78 -26.95
C LEU A 432 -9.92 17.12 -26.55
N ARG A 433 -8.92 17.60 -27.30
CA ARG A 433 -8.35 18.95 -27.09
C ARG A 433 -9.37 20.06 -27.37
N THR A 434 -10.23 19.92 -28.39
CA THR A 434 -11.31 20.91 -28.64
C THR A 434 -12.43 20.86 -27.60
N GLU A 435 -12.62 19.73 -26.92
CA GLU A 435 -13.46 19.59 -25.72
C GLU A 435 -12.80 20.17 -24.46
N GLY A 436 -11.58 20.72 -24.56
CA GLY A 436 -10.82 21.30 -23.43
C GLY A 436 -10.06 20.28 -22.58
N ARG A 437 -9.97 19.01 -23.00
CA ARG A 437 -9.26 17.96 -22.25
C ARG A 437 -7.74 18.10 -22.41
N ARG A 438 -7.02 17.89 -21.31
CA ARG A 438 -5.54 17.85 -21.25
C ARG A 438 -5.03 16.50 -21.73
N VAL A 439 -4.82 16.35 -23.04
CA VAL A 439 -4.30 15.10 -23.64
C VAL A 439 -3.17 15.39 -24.65
N ARG A 440 -2.16 14.52 -24.72
CA ARG A 440 -1.08 14.55 -25.72
C ARG A 440 -0.95 13.17 -26.36
N LEU A 441 -0.72 13.10 -27.67
CA LEU A 441 -0.52 11.84 -28.40
C LEU A 441 0.97 11.51 -28.54
N VAL A 442 1.34 10.29 -28.16
CA VAL A 442 2.60 9.63 -28.53
C VAL A 442 2.32 8.74 -29.73
N GLY A 443 2.55 9.29 -30.92
CA GLY A 443 2.26 8.63 -32.20
C GLY A 443 3.27 7.54 -32.56
N ASN A 444 2.88 6.58 -33.42
CA ASN A 444 3.77 5.54 -33.97
C ASN A 444 5.13 6.06 -34.48
N GLY A 445 5.16 7.25 -35.08
CA GLY A 445 6.41 7.87 -35.57
C GLY A 445 7.38 8.29 -34.46
N ALA A 446 6.87 8.63 -33.27
CA ALA A 446 7.69 8.94 -32.09
C ALA A 446 8.19 7.67 -31.39
N LEU A 447 7.39 6.59 -31.41
CA LEU A 447 7.77 5.29 -30.85
C LEU A 447 8.89 4.60 -31.66
N GLY A 448 8.93 4.75 -32.99
CA GLY A 448 10.01 4.18 -33.82
C GLY A 448 10.13 2.64 -33.75
N PHE A 449 9.00 1.96 -33.55
CA PHE A 449 8.95 0.50 -33.35
C PHE A 449 9.09 -0.31 -34.65
N THR A 450 9.69 -1.49 -34.51
CA THR A 450 9.85 -2.52 -35.54
C THR A 450 9.59 -3.90 -34.96
N ALA A 451 9.40 -4.92 -35.80
CA ALA A 451 9.22 -6.29 -35.33
C ALA A 451 10.43 -6.88 -34.56
N ALA A 452 11.61 -6.25 -34.66
CA ALA A 452 12.81 -6.61 -33.90
C ALA A 452 12.78 -6.09 -32.45
N ASP A 453 11.87 -5.17 -32.13
CA ASP A 453 11.69 -4.60 -30.79
C ASP A 453 10.72 -5.44 -29.92
N LEU A 454 10.26 -6.60 -30.42
CA LEU A 454 9.31 -7.50 -29.74
C LEU A 454 9.99 -8.77 -29.25
N ALA A 455 9.81 -9.11 -27.97
CA ALA A 455 10.26 -10.36 -27.37
C ALA A 455 9.49 -11.55 -27.95
N ASP A 456 8.15 -11.49 -27.94
CA ASP A 456 7.26 -12.52 -28.45
C ASP A 456 6.35 -12.00 -29.59
N SER A 457 5.14 -12.52 -29.80
CA SER A 457 4.23 -12.07 -30.83
C SER A 457 3.63 -10.67 -30.60
N LEU A 458 3.62 -10.15 -29.36
CA LEU A 458 2.95 -8.89 -29.01
C LEU A 458 3.69 -8.02 -27.98
N HIS A 459 4.52 -8.60 -27.10
CA HIS A 459 5.20 -7.87 -26.04
C HIS A 459 6.55 -7.29 -26.50
N PRO A 460 6.87 -6.03 -26.16
CA PRO A 460 8.20 -5.47 -26.38
C PRO A 460 9.32 -6.25 -25.67
N ASN A 461 10.52 -6.19 -26.21
CA ASN A 461 11.75 -6.50 -25.49
C ASN A 461 12.36 -5.22 -24.87
N ASN A 462 13.47 -5.34 -24.16
CA ASN A 462 14.17 -4.20 -23.54
C ASN A 462 14.44 -3.02 -24.49
N ASN A 463 14.70 -3.27 -25.77
CA ASN A 463 14.91 -2.20 -26.75
C ASN A 463 13.61 -1.51 -27.16
N GLY A 464 12.51 -2.25 -27.25
CA GLY A 464 11.17 -1.67 -27.42
C GLY A 464 10.75 -0.85 -26.20
N TYR A 465 10.92 -1.40 -25.00
CA TYR A 465 10.61 -0.69 -23.76
C TYR A 465 11.47 0.58 -23.57
N ARG A 466 12.75 0.57 -23.96
CA ARG A 466 13.58 1.79 -24.07
C ARG A 466 12.88 2.88 -24.88
N LYS A 467 12.41 2.56 -26.10
CA LYS A 467 11.81 3.52 -27.03
C LYS A 467 10.48 4.07 -26.50
N MET A 468 9.69 3.25 -25.81
CA MET A 468 8.46 3.71 -25.14
C MET A 468 8.79 4.74 -24.05
N ALA A 469 9.76 4.45 -23.18
CA ALA A 469 10.20 5.38 -22.14
C ALA A 469 10.67 6.72 -22.71
N ASP A 470 11.52 6.72 -23.74
CA ASP A 470 11.99 7.96 -24.40
C ASP A 470 10.84 8.78 -24.99
N ALA A 471 9.90 8.12 -25.65
CA ALA A 471 8.77 8.78 -26.30
C ALA A 471 7.75 9.34 -25.28
N TYR A 472 7.60 8.68 -24.12
CA TYR A 472 6.77 9.13 -23.01
C TYR A 472 7.41 10.30 -22.27
N HIS A 473 8.70 10.21 -21.97
CA HIS A 473 9.50 11.27 -21.39
C HIS A 473 9.43 12.57 -22.21
N ALA A 474 9.75 12.50 -23.51
CA ALA A 474 9.66 13.64 -24.41
C ALA A 474 8.24 14.25 -24.50
N ALA A 475 7.21 13.43 -24.34
CA ALA A 475 5.82 13.87 -24.34
C ALA A 475 5.37 14.52 -23.03
N ILE A 476 5.89 14.05 -21.88
CA ILE A 476 5.68 14.66 -20.56
C ILE A 476 6.37 16.02 -20.51
N ASN A 477 7.64 16.11 -20.91
CA ASN A 477 8.40 17.37 -20.88
C ASN A 477 7.75 18.44 -21.75
N ALA A 478 7.39 18.10 -22.99
CA ALA A 478 6.68 19.04 -23.86
C ALA A 478 5.26 19.40 -23.35
N ALA A 479 4.65 18.60 -22.45
CA ALA A 479 3.41 18.95 -21.77
C ALA A 479 3.64 19.85 -20.52
N MET A 480 4.81 19.78 -19.88
CA MET A 480 5.25 20.75 -18.88
C MET A 480 5.55 22.11 -19.54
N ASP A 481 6.26 22.11 -20.68
CA ASP A 481 6.56 23.32 -21.47
C ASP A 481 5.30 24.05 -21.95
N GLU A 482 4.29 23.30 -22.39
CA GLU A 482 2.97 23.83 -22.77
C GLU A 482 2.10 24.23 -21.57
N GLY A 483 2.56 24.02 -20.33
CA GLY A 483 1.82 24.33 -19.11
C GLY A 483 0.55 23.49 -18.91
N LEU A 484 0.46 22.33 -19.55
CA LEU A 484 -0.69 21.42 -19.44
C LEU A 484 -0.71 20.70 -18.09
N ILE A 485 0.47 20.29 -17.61
CA ILE A 485 0.63 19.58 -16.34
C ILE A 485 0.50 20.59 -15.19
N MET A 486 -0.42 20.28 -14.28
CA MET A 486 -0.75 21.08 -13.10
C MET A 486 0.01 20.53 -11.87
N PRO A 487 0.21 21.31 -10.79
CA PRO A 487 0.81 20.82 -9.55
C PRO A 487 0.13 19.53 -9.04
N ALA A 488 0.91 18.51 -8.68
CA ALA A 488 0.36 17.31 -8.05
C ALA A 488 -0.38 17.68 -6.76
N LEU A 489 -1.55 17.06 -6.59
CA LEU A 489 -2.26 17.03 -5.32
C LEU A 489 -1.88 15.74 -4.61
N GLN A 490 -1.88 15.74 -3.27
CA GLN A 490 -1.76 14.47 -2.54
C GLN A 490 -2.91 13.53 -2.94
N GLY A 491 -2.52 12.38 -3.47
CA GLY A 491 -3.32 11.17 -3.53
C GLY A 491 -3.04 10.28 -2.32
N ASP A 492 -3.46 9.03 -2.42
CA ASP A 492 -3.38 8.03 -1.36
C ASP A 492 -2.98 6.68 -1.97
N ASP A 493 -1.95 6.05 -1.42
CA ASP A 493 -1.17 5.00 -2.10
C ASP A 493 -1.65 3.57 -1.79
N ARG A 494 -2.60 3.39 -0.85
CA ARG A 494 -3.19 2.06 -0.58
C ARG A 494 -3.92 1.51 -1.82
N PRO A 495 -3.91 0.19 -2.09
CA PRO A 495 -4.32 -0.39 -3.37
C PRO A 495 -5.74 -0.03 -3.87
N CYS A 496 -5.86 0.14 -5.19
CA CYS A 496 -7.11 0.27 -5.96
C CYS A 496 -7.41 -0.98 -6.83
N THR A 497 -8.06 -2.01 -6.30
CA THR A 497 -8.64 -3.04 -7.16
C THR A 497 -10.03 -2.61 -7.65
N PRO A 498 -10.34 -2.67 -8.96
CA PRO A 498 -11.70 -2.47 -9.43
C PRO A 498 -12.53 -3.72 -9.13
N ALA A 499 -13.83 -3.53 -8.98
CA ALA A 499 -14.71 -4.62 -8.58
C ALA A 499 -14.72 -5.78 -9.61
N PRO A 500 -14.57 -7.05 -9.20
CA PRO A 500 -14.71 -8.20 -10.08
C PRO A 500 -16.20 -8.43 -10.44
N ALA A 501 -16.70 -7.61 -11.36
CA ALA A 501 -18.04 -7.65 -11.98
C ALA A 501 -19.27 -7.54 -11.06
N ASN A 502 -19.11 -7.64 -9.75
CA ASN A 502 -20.13 -7.48 -8.72
C ASN A 502 -19.67 -6.44 -7.66
N PRO A 503 -20.49 -5.44 -7.30
CA PRO A 503 -20.31 -4.40 -6.27
C PRO A 503 -18.96 -4.27 -5.53
N ALA A 504 -18.97 -4.57 -4.23
CA ALA A 504 -18.04 -4.12 -3.19
C ALA A 504 -18.19 -2.62 -2.86
N PRO A 505 -18.15 -2.25 -1.57
CA PRO A 505 -19.20 -1.36 -1.07
C PRO A 505 -18.79 0.10 -0.95
N PRO A 506 -19.75 1.03 -0.84
CA PRO A 506 -19.43 2.36 -0.32
C PRO A 506 -18.78 2.23 1.08
N PRO A 507 -17.86 3.13 1.46
CA PRO A 507 -17.42 3.23 2.85
C PRO A 507 -18.65 3.44 3.76
N PRO A 508 -18.58 3.12 5.07
CA PRO A 508 -19.67 3.40 5.99
C PRO A 508 -20.01 4.88 6.00
N GLY A 509 -21.04 5.25 5.24
CA GLY A 509 -21.51 6.62 5.17
C GLY A 509 -22.19 7.01 6.49
N PRO A 510 -22.47 8.31 6.69
CA PRO A 510 -23.58 8.66 7.56
C PRO A 510 -24.81 7.86 7.09
N ALA A 511 -25.56 7.29 8.04
CA ALA A 511 -26.62 6.35 7.72
C ALA A 511 -27.60 6.94 6.69
N PRO A 512 -28.10 6.13 5.73
CA PRO A 512 -28.96 6.61 4.65
C PRO A 512 -30.17 7.36 5.22
N ALA A 513 -30.61 8.43 4.57
CA ALA A 513 -31.62 9.34 5.13
C ALA A 513 -32.92 8.58 5.50
N GLY A 514 -33.22 8.51 6.80
CA GLY A 514 -34.30 7.69 7.34
C GLY A 514 -33.84 6.47 8.15
N TRP A 515 -32.56 6.12 8.14
CA TRP A 515 -31.99 5.02 8.93
C TRP A 515 -31.05 5.56 10.01
N ASN A 516 -31.12 5.02 11.24
CA ASN A 516 -30.27 5.44 12.35
C ASN A 516 -29.47 4.26 12.90
N TYR A 517 -28.14 4.31 12.83
CA TYR A 517 -27.29 3.26 13.41
C TYR A 517 -27.42 3.22 14.94
N VAL A 518 -27.78 2.06 15.49
CA VAL A 518 -27.96 1.86 16.95
C VAL A 518 -26.91 0.96 17.59
N GLY A 519 -25.88 0.56 16.83
CA GLY A 519 -24.79 -0.26 17.33
C GLY A 519 -24.97 -1.75 17.05
N ARG A 520 -24.27 -2.57 17.83
CA ARG A 520 -24.51 -4.01 17.92
C ARG A 520 -25.68 -4.23 18.86
N ILE A 521 -26.75 -4.85 18.38
CA ILE A 521 -27.94 -5.17 19.17
C ILE A 521 -27.82 -6.54 19.81
N ALA A 522 -27.19 -7.52 19.16
CA ALA A 522 -27.07 -8.88 19.66
C ALA A 522 -25.64 -9.43 19.56
N SER A 523 -25.29 -10.18 20.59
CA SER A 523 -24.16 -11.09 20.72
C SER A 523 -24.55 -12.08 21.79
N VAL A 524 -24.35 -13.37 21.60
CA VAL A 524 -24.53 -14.32 22.69
C VAL A 524 -23.48 -14.00 23.76
N ALA A 525 -23.90 -13.77 24.99
CA ALA A 525 -22.98 -13.39 26.06
C ALA A 525 -22.18 -14.62 26.54
N GLY A 526 -21.00 -14.84 25.95
CA GLY A 526 -20.16 -16.02 26.24
C GLY A 526 -18.94 -15.74 27.13
N ALA A 527 -18.25 -14.61 26.96
CA ALA A 527 -17.08 -14.26 27.77
C ALA A 527 -16.86 -12.76 27.92
N SER A 528 -16.10 -12.41 28.96
CA SER A 528 -15.50 -11.09 29.17
C SER A 528 -14.02 -11.11 28.78
N ARG A 529 -13.44 -9.93 28.52
CA ARG A 529 -11.99 -9.76 28.29
C ARG A 529 -11.11 -10.57 29.24
N GLU A 530 -11.46 -10.60 30.52
CA GLU A 530 -10.62 -11.23 31.56
C GLU A 530 -10.41 -12.73 31.34
N GLN A 531 -11.30 -13.39 30.59
CA GLN A 531 -11.29 -14.82 30.29
C GLN A 531 -10.42 -15.17 29.07
N VAL A 532 -10.21 -14.23 28.14
CA VAL A 532 -9.46 -14.46 26.89
C VAL A 532 -7.97 -14.63 27.17
N ARG A 533 -7.38 -15.71 26.65
CA ARG A 533 -5.92 -15.93 26.56
C ARG A 533 -5.56 -16.43 25.16
N PHE A 534 -4.28 -16.34 24.86
CA PHE A 534 -3.62 -16.93 23.69
C PHE A 534 -2.49 -17.83 24.19
N ALA A 535 -2.22 -18.91 23.46
CA ALA A 535 -1.22 -19.97 23.74
C ALA A 535 -1.23 -21.02 22.61
N ASP A 536 -0.09 -21.45 22.08
CA ASP A 536 -0.03 -22.58 21.12
C ASP A 536 -0.23 -23.93 21.84
N LEU A 537 -1.40 -24.56 21.66
CA LEU A 537 -1.70 -25.86 22.28
C LEU A 537 -1.31 -27.05 21.39
N ASN A 538 -1.15 -26.83 20.09
CA ASN A 538 -1.00 -27.89 19.09
C ASN A 538 0.43 -28.00 18.50
N GLY A 539 1.33 -27.11 18.87
CA GLY A 539 2.74 -27.03 18.48
C GLY A 539 2.94 -26.78 17.00
N ASP A 540 2.15 -25.89 16.41
CA ASP A 540 2.21 -25.54 14.98
C ASP A 540 2.72 -24.12 14.67
N GLY A 541 3.10 -23.38 15.73
CA GLY A 541 3.64 -22.03 15.71
C GLY A 541 2.57 -20.94 15.77
N ARG A 542 1.28 -21.29 15.88
CA ARG A 542 0.18 -20.31 16.01
C ARG A 542 -0.46 -20.38 17.38
N ASP A 543 -0.64 -19.22 17.97
CA ASP A 543 -1.39 -19.08 19.21
C ASP A 543 -2.88 -19.40 19.01
N ASP A 544 -3.38 -20.31 19.84
CA ASP A 544 -4.78 -20.70 19.90
C ASP A 544 -5.60 -19.69 20.72
N TYR A 545 -6.93 -19.71 20.59
CA TYR A 545 -7.81 -18.85 21.37
C TYR A 545 -8.43 -19.63 22.55
N LEU A 546 -8.23 -19.12 23.77
CA LEU A 546 -8.62 -19.80 25.00
C LEU A 546 -9.57 -18.95 25.84
N LEU A 547 -10.59 -19.59 26.39
CA LEU A 547 -11.48 -19.01 27.41
C LEU A 547 -11.26 -19.69 28.76
N VAL A 548 -10.59 -18.98 29.67
CA VAL A 548 -10.34 -19.42 31.03
C VAL A 548 -11.50 -19.03 31.94
N GLY A 549 -12.23 -20.02 32.46
CA GLY A 549 -13.31 -19.87 33.44
C GLY A 549 -12.83 -19.48 34.84
N GLU A 550 -13.77 -19.10 35.72
CA GLU A 550 -13.46 -18.58 37.07
C GLU A 550 -12.60 -19.53 37.93
N GLN A 551 -12.78 -20.85 37.79
CA GLN A 551 -12.00 -21.88 38.52
C GLN A 551 -10.84 -22.43 37.68
N GLY A 552 -10.44 -21.73 36.61
CA GLY A 552 -9.37 -22.14 35.71
C GLY A 552 -9.77 -23.20 34.69
N GLN A 553 -11.06 -23.50 34.52
CA GLN A 553 -11.50 -24.33 33.41
C GLN A 553 -11.11 -23.68 32.08
N VAL A 554 -10.81 -24.46 31.05
CA VAL A 554 -10.36 -23.90 29.77
C VAL A 554 -11.17 -24.49 28.63
N ARG A 555 -11.80 -23.64 27.83
CA ARG A 555 -12.25 -23.99 26.47
C ARG A 555 -11.28 -23.43 25.45
N ALA A 556 -11.04 -24.15 24.36
CA ALA A 556 -10.08 -23.76 23.35
C ALA A 556 -10.61 -23.88 21.92
N TRP A 557 -10.05 -23.04 21.05
CA TRP A 557 -10.27 -23.01 19.62
C TRP A 557 -8.91 -23.04 18.91
N ILE A 558 -8.65 -24.09 18.14
CA ILE A 558 -7.39 -24.25 17.41
C ILE A 558 -7.30 -23.28 16.23
N ASN A 559 -6.18 -22.58 16.11
CA ASN A 559 -5.90 -21.59 15.09
C ASN A 559 -5.48 -22.23 13.75
N ASN A 560 -6.45 -22.53 12.89
CA ASN A 560 -6.19 -23.08 11.56
C ASN A 560 -6.03 -21.97 10.48
N ARG A 561 -5.57 -20.77 10.86
CA ARG A 561 -5.31 -19.69 9.90
C ARG A 561 -4.10 -20.02 9.02
N ALA A 562 -4.25 -19.79 7.72
CA ALA A 562 -3.16 -19.81 6.76
C ALA A 562 -3.21 -18.48 5.99
N GLY A 563 -2.72 -17.42 6.62
CA GLY A 563 -2.87 -16.04 6.16
C GLY A 563 -4.26 -15.44 6.46
N GLN A 564 -4.67 -14.46 5.65
CA GLN A 564 -5.76 -13.54 6.00
C GLN A 564 -7.17 -14.11 5.74
N GLY A 565 -7.74 -14.77 6.75
CA GLY A 565 -9.12 -15.26 6.79
C GLY A 565 -9.39 -16.09 8.05
N GLY A 566 -10.64 -16.20 8.51
CA GLY A 566 -10.98 -16.90 9.77
C GLY A 566 -10.75 -18.41 9.76
N GLY A 567 -10.34 -18.98 10.90
CA GLY A 567 -9.94 -20.40 11.01
C GLY A 567 -10.02 -21.03 12.41
N TRP A 568 -10.87 -20.52 13.32
CA TRP A 568 -10.96 -21.02 14.70
C TRP A 568 -11.78 -22.33 14.80
N ASN A 569 -11.13 -23.44 15.14
CA ASN A 569 -11.78 -24.75 15.30
C ASN A 569 -12.05 -25.05 16.79
N HIS A 570 -13.31 -24.97 17.23
CA HIS A 570 -13.68 -25.24 18.62
C HIS A 570 -13.44 -26.71 19.02
N ILE A 571 -12.54 -26.95 19.98
CA ILE A 571 -12.22 -28.29 20.47
C ILE A 571 -12.87 -28.62 21.83
N GLY A 572 -13.66 -27.71 22.39
CA GLY A 572 -14.41 -27.92 23.64
C GLY A 572 -13.62 -27.56 24.90
N GLU A 573 -14.05 -28.10 26.04
CA GLU A 573 -13.36 -27.95 27.32
C GLU A 573 -12.14 -28.88 27.38
N ILE A 574 -10.94 -28.29 27.38
CA ILE A 574 -9.65 -29.00 27.43
C ILE A 574 -9.10 -29.16 28.86
N ALA A 575 -9.56 -28.33 29.81
CA ALA A 575 -9.16 -28.41 31.21
C ALA A 575 -10.34 -28.15 32.15
N THR A 576 -10.48 -28.97 33.19
CA THR A 576 -11.53 -28.85 34.22
C THR A 576 -11.19 -27.85 35.34
N GLY A 577 -10.03 -27.21 35.26
CA GLY A 577 -9.54 -26.19 36.18
C GLY A 577 -8.82 -26.75 37.42
N ALA A 578 -7.63 -26.23 37.68
CA ALA A 578 -6.83 -26.57 38.87
C ALA A 578 -6.69 -25.43 39.90
N ALA A 579 -6.99 -24.19 39.52
CA ALA A 579 -6.93 -23.00 40.37
C ALA A 579 -7.72 -21.82 39.75
N PRO A 580 -8.12 -20.80 40.52
CA PRO A 580 -8.87 -19.65 40.00
C PRO A 580 -8.20 -18.93 38.83
N ARG A 581 -8.98 -18.36 37.92
CA ARG A 581 -8.53 -17.72 36.64
C ARG A 581 -7.26 -16.87 36.76
N HIS A 582 -7.17 -16.04 37.81
CA HIS A 582 -6.06 -15.11 38.00
C HIS A 582 -4.71 -15.79 38.31
N GLN A 583 -4.72 -17.07 38.70
CA GLN A 583 -3.54 -17.90 38.95
C GLN A 583 -3.08 -18.70 37.72
N VAL A 584 -3.94 -18.84 36.71
CA VAL A 584 -3.66 -19.64 35.50
C VAL A 584 -2.76 -18.86 34.54
N ARG A 585 -1.74 -19.52 34.01
CA ARG A 585 -0.87 -19.06 32.91
C ARG A 585 -0.65 -20.21 31.92
N PHE A 586 -0.17 -19.85 30.74
CA PHE A 586 0.33 -20.74 29.70
C PHE A 586 1.75 -20.27 29.34
N ALA A 587 2.61 -21.22 28.96
CA ALA A 587 4.04 -21.06 28.69
C ALA A 587 4.65 -22.45 28.36
N ASP A 588 5.57 -22.58 27.41
CA ASP A 588 6.28 -23.85 27.13
C ASP A 588 7.46 -24.02 28.08
N LEU A 589 7.31 -24.90 29.08
CA LEU A 589 8.36 -25.13 30.06
C LEU A 589 9.33 -26.24 29.67
N ASN A 590 9.07 -27.04 28.63
CA ASN A 590 9.91 -28.18 28.25
C ASN A 590 10.55 -28.08 26.86
N GLY A 591 10.17 -27.08 26.06
CA GLY A 591 10.71 -26.77 24.74
C GLY A 591 10.34 -27.80 23.68
N ASP A 592 9.05 -28.13 23.59
CA ASP A 592 8.51 -28.92 22.48
C ASP A 592 7.55 -28.16 21.54
N GLY A 593 7.42 -26.85 21.77
CA GLY A 593 6.59 -25.91 21.03
C GLY A 593 5.14 -25.85 21.53
N ARG A 594 4.81 -26.43 22.69
CA ARG A 594 3.44 -26.49 23.20
C ARG A 594 3.33 -25.87 24.58
N ASP A 595 2.37 -24.97 24.72
CA ASP A 595 2.11 -24.27 25.96
C ASP A 595 1.54 -25.19 27.05
N ASP A 596 2.15 -25.12 28.23
CA ASP A 596 1.78 -25.89 29.41
C ASP A 596 0.75 -25.16 30.28
N TYR A 597 -0.17 -25.90 30.89
CA TYR A 597 -1.09 -25.31 31.86
C TYR A 597 -0.37 -25.09 33.20
N LEU A 598 -0.20 -23.83 33.60
CA LEU A 598 0.48 -23.42 34.82
C LEU A 598 -0.48 -22.84 35.86
N VAL A 599 -0.19 -23.11 37.14
CA VAL A 599 -0.78 -22.44 38.31
C VAL A 599 0.31 -21.72 39.09
N VAL A 600 0.24 -20.40 39.12
CA VAL A 600 1.14 -19.53 39.88
C VAL A 600 0.48 -19.11 41.19
N GLY A 601 0.96 -19.67 42.30
CA GLY A 601 0.50 -19.33 43.65
C GLY A 601 1.01 -17.97 44.14
N ASP A 602 0.38 -17.43 45.19
CA ASP A 602 0.59 -16.04 45.65
C ASP A 602 2.05 -15.68 46.01
N GLN A 603 2.91 -16.66 46.30
CA GLN A 603 4.34 -16.50 46.60
C GLN A 603 5.26 -16.89 45.42
N GLY A 604 4.74 -16.88 44.18
CA GLY A 604 5.50 -17.21 42.97
C GLY A 604 5.85 -18.69 42.82
N GLN A 605 5.24 -19.57 43.61
CA GLN A 605 5.33 -21.02 43.40
C GLN A 605 4.59 -21.38 42.12
N VAL A 606 5.16 -22.26 41.29
CA VAL A 606 4.57 -22.71 40.01
C VAL A 606 4.31 -24.20 40.09
N SER A 607 3.06 -24.58 39.85
CA SER A 607 2.67 -25.97 39.56
C SER A 607 2.30 -26.11 38.10
N MET A 608 2.69 -27.22 37.46
CA MET A 608 2.62 -27.41 36.01
C MET A 608 1.88 -28.69 35.66
N TRP A 609 1.13 -28.63 34.55
CA TRP A 609 0.60 -29.77 33.83
C TRP A 609 1.13 -29.73 32.41
N LEU A 610 1.99 -30.70 32.09
CA LEU A 610 2.62 -30.87 30.79
C LEU A 610 1.55 -31.10 29.70
N ASN A 611 1.65 -30.40 28.57
CA ASN A 611 0.83 -30.66 27.39
C ASN A 611 1.31 -31.94 26.68
N THR A 612 0.61 -33.06 26.89
CA THR A 612 0.90 -34.35 26.23
C THR A 612 0.02 -34.58 25.00
N GLY A 613 -0.38 -33.50 24.32
CA GLY A 613 -1.22 -33.54 23.14
C GLY A 613 -0.57 -34.17 21.92
N THR A 614 -1.37 -34.47 20.88
CA THR A 614 -0.86 -34.89 19.57
C THR A 614 -1.72 -34.29 18.45
N GLY A 615 -1.10 -33.43 17.62
CA GLY A 615 -1.87 -32.50 16.76
C GLY A 615 -2.78 -31.61 17.61
N ASP A 616 -3.98 -31.33 17.10
CA ASP A 616 -5.05 -30.52 17.72
C ASP A 616 -5.61 -31.09 19.04
N ALA A 617 -5.27 -32.33 19.41
CA ALA A 617 -5.79 -32.95 20.62
C ALA A 617 -4.91 -32.60 21.83
N VAL A 618 -5.47 -31.88 22.80
CA VAL A 618 -4.78 -31.47 24.04
C VAL A 618 -4.96 -32.50 25.16
N GLY A 619 -3.94 -32.70 25.99
CA GLY A 619 -4.01 -33.55 27.18
C GLY A 619 -3.02 -33.12 28.26
N TRP A 620 -3.38 -33.25 29.54
CA TRP A 620 -2.64 -32.63 30.64
C TRP A 620 -2.04 -33.67 31.60
N ALA A 621 -0.71 -33.67 31.76
CA ALA A 621 0.01 -34.54 32.69
C ALA A 621 0.68 -33.74 33.82
N SER A 622 0.13 -33.81 35.04
CA SER A 622 0.66 -33.05 36.19
C SER A 622 2.10 -33.42 36.54
N GLN A 623 2.99 -32.43 36.55
CA GLN A 623 4.37 -32.55 37.02
C GLN A 623 4.53 -32.11 38.50
N GLY A 624 3.45 -31.64 39.13
CA GLY A 624 3.50 -31.07 40.48
C GLY A 624 4.17 -29.69 40.50
N VAL A 625 4.94 -29.41 41.55
CA VAL A 625 5.61 -28.11 41.76
C VAL A 625 6.94 -28.09 41.01
N VAL A 626 7.03 -27.30 39.94
CA VAL A 626 8.25 -27.17 39.11
C VAL A 626 9.15 -26.00 39.54
N ALA A 627 8.56 -24.96 40.13
CA ALA A 627 9.29 -23.86 40.78
C ALA A 627 8.73 -23.60 42.19
N THR A 628 9.60 -23.53 43.20
CA THR A 628 9.19 -23.30 44.60
C THR A 628 8.91 -21.83 44.93
N GLY A 629 9.14 -20.92 43.98
CA GLY A 629 9.09 -19.47 44.18
C GLY A 629 10.39 -18.89 44.74
N VAL A 630 10.68 -17.63 44.38
CA VAL A 630 11.92 -16.91 44.74
C VAL A 630 11.67 -15.75 45.72
N GLY A 631 10.52 -15.76 46.39
CA GLY A 631 10.07 -14.66 47.27
C GLY A 631 9.43 -13.48 46.54
N ALA A 632 9.09 -13.64 45.26
CA ALA A 632 8.26 -12.72 44.50
C ALA A 632 6.77 -13.02 44.73
N THR A 633 5.88 -12.04 44.59
CA THR A 633 4.43 -12.31 44.54
C THR A 633 4.02 -12.78 43.15
N ARG A 634 2.89 -13.51 43.05
CA ARG A 634 2.31 -13.97 41.76
C ARG A 634 2.30 -12.89 40.68
N ASP A 635 1.86 -11.68 41.02
CA ASP A 635 1.65 -10.61 40.03
C ASP A 635 2.97 -10.02 39.50
N GLN A 636 4.11 -10.34 40.13
CA GLN A 636 5.46 -10.04 39.66
C GLN A 636 6.04 -11.10 38.71
N VAL A 637 5.45 -12.29 38.64
CA VAL A 637 5.98 -13.41 37.82
C VAL A 637 5.54 -13.26 36.37
N ARG A 638 6.46 -13.49 35.44
CA ARG A 638 6.22 -13.67 34.01
C ARG A 638 6.99 -14.92 33.53
N PHE A 639 6.58 -15.43 32.38
CA PHE A 639 7.25 -16.47 31.60
C PHE A 639 7.51 -15.88 30.22
N ALA A 640 8.65 -16.24 29.64
CA ALA A 640 9.19 -15.73 28.37
C ALA A 640 10.56 -16.40 28.09
N ASP A 641 10.90 -16.77 26.86
CA ASP A 641 12.26 -17.20 26.51
C ASP A 641 13.16 -15.96 26.36
N VAL A 642 14.23 -15.87 27.16
CA VAL A 642 15.18 -14.74 27.11
C VAL A 642 16.63 -15.19 26.87
N ASP A 643 16.85 -16.44 26.44
CA ASP A 643 18.16 -16.93 25.99
C ASP A 643 18.18 -17.84 24.74
N VAL A 644 17.05 -17.96 24.05
CA VAL A 644 16.83 -18.67 22.78
C VAL A 644 17.13 -20.17 22.91
N ASP A 645 16.71 -20.78 24.03
CA ASP A 645 16.87 -22.21 24.29
C ASP A 645 15.59 -23.04 24.08
N GLY A 646 14.51 -22.35 23.69
CA GLY A 646 13.18 -22.84 23.37
C GLY A 646 12.32 -23.09 24.61
N ARG A 647 12.69 -22.59 25.79
CA ARG A 647 11.95 -22.80 27.05
C ARG A 647 11.71 -21.50 27.76
N ASP A 648 10.48 -21.33 28.24
CA ASP A 648 10.12 -20.14 29.00
C ASP A 648 10.83 -20.06 30.35
N ASP A 649 11.44 -18.91 30.59
CA ASP A 649 12.17 -18.58 31.80
C ASP A 649 11.30 -17.99 32.90
N TYR A 650 11.69 -18.22 34.16
CA TYR A 650 11.02 -17.62 35.29
C TYR A 650 11.53 -16.19 35.49
N LEU A 651 10.70 -15.20 35.16
CA LEU A 651 11.03 -13.78 35.28
C LEU A 651 10.33 -13.13 36.48
N VAL A 652 11.04 -12.23 37.17
CA VAL A 652 10.49 -11.39 38.25
C VAL A 652 10.59 -9.92 37.87
N VAL A 653 9.44 -9.29 37.65
CA VAL A 653 9.28 -7.86 37.38
C VAL A 653 8.92 -7.10 38.66
N ASP A 654 9.63 -6.01 38.96
CA ASP A 654 9.31 -5.14 40.11
C ASP A 654 8.48 -3.89 39.75
N ASP A 655 8.14 -3.11 40.78
CA ASP A 655 7.30 -1.90 40.64
C ASP A 655 7.94 -0.79 39.78
N GLN A 656 9.23 -0.91 39.43
CA GLN A 656 9.97 0.01 38.55
C GLN A 656 10.26 -0.60 37.17
N GLY A 657 9.74 -1.81 36.89
CA GLY A 657 9.96 -2.54 35.64
C GLY A 657 11.35 -3.19 35.55
N ARG A 658 12.10 -3.32 36.66
CA ARG A 658 13.33 -4.13 36.64
C ARG A 658 12.99 -5.61 36.55
N VAL A 659 13.82 -6.34 35.81
CA VAL A 659 13.60 -7.76 35.50
C VAL A 659 14.79 -8.57 35.99
N ARG A 660 14.51 -9.60 36.78
CA ARG A 660 15.48 -10.64 37.16
C ARG A 660 15.02 -11.97 36.62
N ALA A 661 15.94 -12.73 36.02
CA ALA A 661 15.64 -13.98 35.33
C ALA A 661 16.27 -15.19 36.01
N TRP A 662 15.59 -16.33 35.90
CA TRP A 662 16.07 -17.66 36.26
C TRP A 662 15.87 -18.57 35.05
N LEU A 663 16.98 -18.99 34.44
CA LEU A 663 16.98 -19.77 33.21
C LEU A 663 16.40 -21.17 33.44
N ASN A 664 15.54 -21.64 32.53
CA ASN A 664 14.84 -22.90 32.60
C ASN A 664 15.69 -24.07 32.07
N GLN A 665 16.15 -24.92 32.99
CA GLN A 665 16.94 -26.12 32.67
C GLN A 665 16.09 -27.39 32.81
N PHE A 666 14.83 -27.32 32.35
CA PHE A 666 13.74 -28.22 32.69
C PHE A 666 14.12 -29.68 32.91
N THR A 667 13.65 -30.23 34.03
CA THR A 667 13.61 -31.68 34.24
C THR A 667 12.24 -32.08 34.78
N PRO A 668 11.68 -33.25 34.38
CA PRO A 668 10.38 -33.71 34.89
C PRO A 668 10.29 -33.94 36.42
N GLY A 669 11.41 -33.78 37.15
CA GLY A 669 11.44 -33.83 38.63
C GLY A 669 11.42 -32.45 39.31
N GLY A 670 11.43 -31.36 38.53
CA GLY A 670 11.47 -29.97 39.02
C GLY A 670 12.84 -29.51 39.54
N GLY A 671 12.95 -28.21 39.85
CA GLY A 671 14.10 -27.63 40.56
C GLY A 671 15.34 -27.29 39.72
N ALA A 672 15.22 -27.26 38.40
CA ALA A 672 16.31 -26.94 37.48
C ALA A 672 16.20 -25.49 36.97
N TRP A 673 16.45 -24.52 37.85
CA TRP A 673 16.38 -23.08 37.56
C TRP A 673 17.71 -22.40 37.88
N SER A 674 18.33 -21.74 36.90
CA SER A 674 19.65 -21.10 37.04
C SER A 674 19.55 -19.58 37.14
N TYR A 675 19.93 -18.98 38.26
CA TYR A 675 19.81 -17.53 38.44
C TYR A 675 20.73 -16.75 37.47
N ARG A 676 20.13 -16.00 36.54
CA ARG A 676 20.83 -15.25 35.49
C ARG A 676 21.33 -13.87 35.93
N GLY A 677 20.68 -13.29 36.93
CA GLY A 677 20.92 -11.92 37.40
C GLY A 677 19.75 -10.97 37.11
N GLU A 678 20.03 -9.66 37.19
CA GLU A 678 19.18 -8.63 36.59
C GLU A 678 19.47 -8.59 35.09
N ILE A 679 18.44 -8.77 34.26
CA ILE A 679 18.55 -8.69 32.79
C ILE A 679 18.14 -7.32 32.26
N ALA A 680 17.17 -6.65 32.90
CA ALA A 680 16.75 -5.29 32.54
C ALA A 680 16.67 -4.38 33.76
N SER A 681 17.26 -3.18 33.66
CA SER A 681 17.31 -2.18 34.74
C SER A 681 16.03 -1.37 34.92
N GLY A 682 14.98 -1.68 34.16
CA GLY A 682 13.72 -0.95 34.14
C GLY A 682 13.81 0.41 33.45
N VAL A 683 12.67 0.86 32.92
CA VAL A 683 12.55 2.11 32.14
C VAL A 683 11.57 3.12 32.77
N GLY A 684 11.22 2.90 34.05
CA GLY A 684 10.25 3.72 34.79
C GLY A 684 8.78 3.37 34.52
N ALA A 685 8.52 2.21 33.90
CA ALA A 685 7.19 1.60 33.79
C ALA A 685 6.86 0.80 35.07
N THR A 686 5.59 0.57 35.37
CA THR A 686 5.20 -0.36 36.45
C THR A 686 5.12 -1.81 35.93
N ARG A 687 5.21 -2.81 36.82
CA ARG A 687 5.06 -4.25 36.46
C ARG A 687 3.82 -4.58 35.63
N ASP A 688 2.73 -3.83 35.81
CA ASP A 688 1.45 -4.07 35.13
C ASP A 688 1.46 -3.57 33.68
N GLN A 689 2.46 -2.75 33.33
CA GLN A 689 2.72 -2.24 31.98
C GLN A 689 3.73 -3.09 31.19
N VAL A 690 4.56 -3.88 31.87
CA VAL A 690 5.62 -4.69 31.24
C VAL A 690 5.05 -5.98 30.66
N ARG A 691 5.42 -6.29 29.42
CA ARG A 691 5.13 -7.54 28.70
C ARG A 691 6.42 -8.07 28.04
N PHE A 692 6.38 -9.33 27.63
CA PHE A 692 7.46 -10.06 26.95
C PHE A 692 6.82 -10.79 25.78
N HIS A 693 7.36 -10.55 24.57
CA HIS A 693 6.80 -10.94 23.27
C HIS A 693 7.89 -10.77 22.19
N ASP A 694 8.16 -11.77 21.34
CA ASP A 694 9.10 -11.65 20.21
C ASP A 694 8.50 -10.77 19.10
N LEU A 695 9.09 -9.60 18.82
CA LEU A 695 8.61 -8.70 17.77
C LEU A 695 9.35 -8.85 16.42
N ASP A 696 10.48 -9.55 16.35
CA ASP A 696 11.30 -9.61 15.12
C ASP A 696 11.58 -11.00 14.56
N GLY A 697 11.25 -12.05 15.32
CA GLY A 697 11.13 -13.43 14.92
C GLY A 697 12.45 -14.19 15.02
N ASP A 698 13.32 -13.78 15.93
CA ASP A 698 14.61 -14.41 16.19
C ASP A 698 14.59 -15.45 17.33
N GLY A 699 13.51 -15.46 18.12
CA GLY A 699 13.25 -16.42 19.20
C GLY A 699 13.67 -15.96 20.60
N ASP A 700 14.07 -14.70 20.82
CA ASP A 700 14.04 -14.10 22.17
C ASP A 700 12.90 -13.08 22.39
N ASP A 701 12.29 -13.14 23.57
CA ASP A 701 11.18 -12.25 23.92
C ASP A 701 11.66 -10.84 24.28
N ASP A 702 11.06 -9.85 23.62
CA ASP A 702 11.41 -8.45 23.78
C ASP A 702 10.80 -7.82 25.03
N TYR A 703 11.42 -6.74 25.51
CA TYR A 703 10.87 -5.98 26.62
C TYR A 703 9.88 -4.91 26.11
N LEU A 704 8.59 -5.12 26.34
CA LEU A 704 7.51 -4.22 25.92
C LEU A 704 6.94 -3.43 27.10
N VAL A 705 6.61 -2.15 26.87
CA VAL A 705 5.88 -1.27 27.82
C VAL A 705 4.60 -0.75 27.20
N VAL A 706 3.48 -1.17 27.77
CA VAL A 706 2.13 -0.70 27.42
C VAL A 706 1.73 0.48 28.31
N ASP A 707 1.39 1.62 27.71
CA ASP A 707 0.87 2.76 28.47
C ASP A 707 -0.66 2.72 28.68
N GLY A 708 -1.16 3.59 29.56
CA GLY A 708 -2.58 3.67 29.88
C GLY A 708 -3.46 4.21 28.74
N GLN A 709 -2.86 4.65 27.62
CA GLN A 709 -3.56 5.06 26.39
C GLN A 709 -3.45 4.00 25.29
N GLY A 710 -2.81 2.87 25.56
CA GLY A 710 -2.68 1.75 24.65
C GLY A 710 -1.54 1.87 23.64
N TYR A 711 -0.49 2.63 23.95
CA TYR A 711 0.74 2.64 23.15
C TYR A 711 1.80 1.69 23.71
N PHE A 712 2.43 0.95 22.81
CA PHE A 712 3.57 0.08 23.09
C PHE A 712 4.88 0.80 22.79
N ARG A 713 5.85 0.65 23.69
CA ARG A 713 7.26 0.93 23.42
C ARG A 713 8.07 -0.33 23.64
N ALA A 714 8.93 -0.66 22.69
CA ALA A 714 9.70 -1.90 22.70
C ALA A 714 11.21 -1.66 22.81
N TRP A 715 11.88 -2.64 23.39
CA TRP A 715 13.32 -2.78 23.39
C TRP A 715 13.61 -4.21 22.94
N LEU A 716 14.24 -4.36 21.78
CA LEU A 716 14.64 -5.69 21.32
C LEU A 716 15.61 -6.30 22.33
N ASN A 717 15.45 -7.58 22.66
CA ASN A 717 16.52 -8.34 23.28
C ASN A 717 17.64 -8.57 22.22
N ASN A 718 18.83 -8.99 22.67
CA ASN A 718 20.03 -9.09 21.83
C ASN A 718 21.06 -9.94 22.58
N VAL A 719 20.71 -11.21 22.81
CA VAL A 719 21.50 -12.11 23.65
C VAL A 719 22.92 -12.28 23.07
N GLY A 720 23.93 -11.89 23.86
CA GLY A 720 25.35 -11.94 23.45
C GLY A 720 25.89 -10.67 22.78
N GLY A 721 25.04 -9.68 22.48
CA GLY A 721 25.44 -8.39 21.91
C GLY A 721 26.11 -7.43 22.90
N ASN A 722 26.83 -6.42 22.38
CA ASN A 722 27.42 -5.33 23.19
C ASN A 722 26.37 -4.36 23.80
N ARG A 723 25.10 -4.50 23.43
CA ARG A 723 23.94 -3.78 23.97
C ARG A 723 22.80 -4.78 24.11
N PRO A 724 22.50 -5.28 25.33
CA PRO A 724 21.53 -6.36 25.52
C PRO A 724 20.07 -5.94 25.32
N TRP A 725 19.79 -4.64 25.18
CA TRP A 725 18.46 -4.11 24.88
C TRP A 725 18.57 -2.98 23.85
N ILE A 726 17.84 -3.07 22.73
CA ILE A 726 17.86 -2.09 21.64
C ILE A 726 16.52 -1.36 21.56
N TYR A 727 16.46 -0.10 22.00
CA TYR A 727 15.24 0.69 22.00
C TYR A 727 14.71 0.98 20.58
N GLN A 728 13.47 0.57 20.30
CA GLN A 728 12.81 0.77 19.00
C GLN A 728 11.90 2.00 18.92
N GLY A 729 11.59 2.64 20.04
CA GLY A 729 10.61 3.74 20.07
C GLY A 729 9.21 3.27 20.44
N ALA A 730 8.19 3.93 19.89
CA ALA A 730 6.82 3.48 19.96
C ALA A 730 6.52 2.59 18.75
N VAL A 731 6.10 1.35 18.99
CA VAL A 731 5.92 0.35 17.93
C VAL A 731 4.45 0.21 17.51
N ALA A 732 3.50 0.25 18.45
CA ALA A 732 2.06 0.12 18.18
C ALA A 732 1.23 1.07 19.06
N GLY A 733 -0.01 1.37 18.67
CA GLY A 733 -1.00 2.04 19.53
C GLY A 733 -2.04 2.89 18.79
N GLY A 734 -2.88 3.61 19.55
CA GLY A 734 -3.87 4.55 19.01
C GLY A 734 -5.21 3.94 18.56
N VAL A 735 -5.47 2.66 18.84
CA VAL A 735 -6.65 1.90 18.37
C VAL A 735 -7.90 1.99 19.27
N GLY A 736 -7.91 2.89 20.26
CA GLY A 736 -9.12 3.25 21.01
C GLY A 736 -9.48 2.40 22.23
N VAL A 737 -8.71 1.37 22.56
CA VAL A 737 -8.80 0.64 23.83
C VAL A 737 -7.61 0.97 24.74
N GLY A 738 -7.83 1.02 26.06
CA GLY A 738 -6.74 1.20 27.03
C GLY A 738 -5.89 -0.06 27.19
N GLY A 739 -4.70 0.05 27.80
CA GLY A 739 -3.73 -1.05 27.88
C GLY A 739 -4.16 -2.36 28.56
N ALA A 740 -5.32 -2.40 29.23
CA ALA A 740 -5.94 -3.64 29.72
C ALA A 740 -6.64 -4.44 28.60
N GLY A 741 -7.05 -3.77 27.52
CA GLY A 741 -7.69 -4.31 26.33
C GLY A 741 -6.73 -4.77 25.24
N LEU A 742 -5.44 -4.95 25.56
CA LEU A 742 -4.38 -5.22 24.58
C LEU A 742 -3.68 -6.54 24.89
N ALA A 743 -3.45 -7.32 23.84
CA ALA A 743 -2.69 -8.56 23.86
C ALA A 743 -1.71 -8.57 22.67
N MET A 744 -0.75 -9.48 22.74
CA MET A 744 0.19 -9.85 21.69
C MET A 744 0.21 -11.37 21.62
N ALA A 745 0.33 -11.93 20.41
CA ALA A 745 0.28 -13.36 20.10
C ALA A 745 0.60 -13.58 18.61
N ASP A 746 1.40 -14.57 18.21
CA ASP A 746 1.59 -14.95 16.81
C ASP A 746 0.35 -15.70 16.29
N ILE A 747 -0.51 -15.04 15.50
CA ILE A 747 -1.77 -15.63 15.04
C ILE A 747 -1.69 -16.18 13.61
N ASP A 748 -0.57 -16.01 12.90
CA ASP A 748 -0.38 -16.50 11.53
C ASP A 748 0.75 -17.54 11.38
N GLY A 749 1.61 -17.68 12.39
CA GLY A 749 2.69 -18.64 12.51
C GLY A 749 3.99 -18.20 11.85
N ASN A 750 4.26 -16.89 11.83
CA ASN A 750 5.42 -16.31 11.15
C ASN A 750 6.66 -16.12 12.08
N GLY A 751 6.52 -16.43 13.36
CA GLY A 751 7.50 -16.27 14.43
C GLY A 751 7.48 -14.92 15.15
N ARG A 752 6.63 -13.97 14.75
CA ARG A 752 6.55 -12.63 15.35
C ARG A 752 5.18 -12.41 15.95
N ASP A 753 5.14 -11.95 17.18
CA ASP A 753 3.90 -11.64 17.87
C ASP A 753 3.15 -10.50 17.18
N ASP A 754 1.89 -10.77 16.89
CA ASP A 754 0.95 -9.84 16.27
C ASP A 754 0.29 -8.97 17.33
N PHE A 755 -0.23 -7.83 16.91
CA PHE A 755 -0.89 -6.88 17.81
C PHE A 755 -2.40 -7.12 17.88
N LEU A 756 -2.95 -7.32 19.09
CA LEU A 756 -4.37 -7.59 19.30
C LEU A 756 -5.06 -6.61 20.26
N THR A 757 -6.33 -6.32 19.97
CA THR A 757 -7.27 -5.69 20.89
C THR A 757 -8.33 -6.69 21.32
N VAL A 758 -8.57 -6.81 22.62
CA VAL A 758 -9.68 -7.56 23.22
C VAL A 758 -10.62 -6.58 23.92
N ASP A 759 -11.85 -6.46 23.44
CA ASP A 759 -12.84 -5.57 24.06
C ASP A 759 -13.49 -6.18 25.33
N ASP A 760 -14.28 -5.40 26.06
CA ASP A 760 -14.91 -5.87 27.32
C ASP A 760 -15.88 -7.06 27.10
N ALA A 761 -16.39 -7.27 25.87
CA ALA A 761 -17.23 -8.39 25.47
C ALA A 761 -16.43 -9.61 24.94
N GLY A 762 -15.10 -9.58 25.07
CA GLY A 762 -14.22 -10.67 24.65
C GLY A 762 -14.01 -10.74 23.13
N GLU A 763 -14.41 -9.73 22.37
CA GLU A 763 -14.20 -9.68 20.93
C GLU A 763 -12.74 -9.34 20.64
N VAL A 764 -12.12 -10.14 19.76
CA VAL A 764 -10.71 -9.99 19.40
C VAL A 764 -10.61 -9.36 18.02
N ALA A 765 -9.80 -8.31 17.87
CA ALA A 765 -9.35 -7.81 16.58
C ALA A 765 -7.82 -7.74 16.55
N ALA A 766 -7.21 -7.94 15.37
CA ALA A 766 -5.76 -8.08 15.25
C ALA A 766 -5.15 -7.31 14.07
N TRP A 767 -3.82 -7.15 14.15
CA TRP A 767 -2.94 -6.53 13.18
C TRP A 767 -1.65 -7.37 13.09
N LEU A 768 -1.32 -7.92 11.91
CA LEU A 768 -0.18 -8.81 11.73
C LEU A 768 1.15 -8.05 11.70
N ASN A 769 2.20 -8.59 12.30
CA ASN A 769 3.56 -8.06 12.28
C ASN A 769 4.32 -8.49 11.01
N ASP A 770 3.71 -8.28 9.84
CA ASP A 770 4.22 -8.73 8.53
C ASP A 770 5.47 -7.98 8.05
N ARG A 771 5.75 -6.80 8.62
CA ARG A 771 6.64 -5.78 8.02
C ARG A 771 7.59 -5.14 9.03
N TYR A 772 8.06 -5.90 10.01
CA TYR A 772 9.00 -5.42 11.03
C TYR A 772 10.18 -4.63 10.43
N GLY A 773 10.56 -3.53 11.09
CA GLY A 773 11.58 -2.59 10.61
C GLY A 773 11.11 -1.57 9.54
N ARG A 774 9.85 -1.60 9.09
CA ARG A 774 9.25 -0.55 8.23
C ARG A 774 8.50 0.52 9.04
N PRO A 775 8.18 1.71 8.46
CA PRO A 775 7.43 2.76 9.16
C PRO A 775 5.99 2.42 9.57
N ASP A 776 5.43 1.33 9.05
CA ASP A 776 4.12 0.79 9.43
C ASP A 776 4.16 -0.75 9.29
N PRO A 777 4.54 -1.48 10.35
CA PRO A 777 4.75 -2.93 10.28
C PRO A 777 3.45 -3.75 10.42
N TRP A 778 2.33 -3.11 10.79
CA TRP A 778 1.12 -3.74 11.32
C TRP A 778 -0.04 -3.84 10.29
N ASP A 779 -0.34 -5.03 9.77
CA ASP A 779 -1.41 -5.20 8.78
C ASP A 779 -2.77 -5.60 9.40
N ARG A 780 -3.77 -4.72 9.29
CA ARG A 780 -5.03 -4.83 10.04
C ARG A 780 -5.97 -5.93 9.53
N GLN A 781 -6.12 -6.99 10.31
CA GLN A 781 -7.03 -8.12 10.04
C GLN A 781 -8.50 -7.81 10.36
N GLY A 782 -8.76 -6.82 11.22
CA GLY A 782 -10.10 -6.57 11.74
C GLY A 782 -10.47 -7.58 12.84
N GLN A 783 -11.77 -7.82 13.03
CA GLN A 783 -12.28 -8.71 14.09
C GLN A 783 -12.03 -10.17 13.70
N ILE A 784 -11.31 -10.91 14.54
CA ILE A 784 -10.84 -12.27 14.26
C ILE A 784 -11.54 -13.37 15.07
N ALA A 785 -12.08 -13.08 16.27
CA ALA A 785 -12.77 -14.05 17.13
C ALA A 785 -13.91 -13.41 17.94
N SER A 786 -14.93 -14.19 18.32
CA SER A 786 -16.10 -13.80 19.13
C SER A 786 -16.51 -14.89 20.14
N THR A 787 -17.49 -14.59 21.00
CA THR A 787 -17.93 -15.45 22.10
C THR A 787 -19.19 -16.30 21.81
N GLU A 788 -19.20 -16.97 20.65
CA GLU A 788 -20.12 -18.06 20.21
C GLU A 788 -21.54 -17.68 19.67
N ALA A 789 -21.69 -17.57 18.33
CA ALA A 789 -22.72 -18.31 17.57
C ALA A 789 -22.47 -18.23 16.05
N PRO A 790 -22.41 -19.33 15.28
CA PRO A 790 -22.31 -19.23 13.81
C PRO A 790 -23.52 -18.53 13.17
N ARG A 791 -23.29 -17.61 12.23
CA ARG A 791 -24.35 -16.74 11.70
C ARG A 791 -25.57 -17.50 11.16
N GLU A 792 -25.36 -18.70 10.61
CA GLU A 792 -26.39 -19.50 9.95
C GLU A 792 -27.41 -20.09 10.92
N GLN A 793 -27.11 -20.06 12.22
CA GLN A 793 -28.04 -20.39 13.31
C GLN A 793 -28.99 -19.24 13.63
N VAL A 794 -28.57 -17.98 13.45
CA VAL A 794 -29.33 -16.81 13.90
C VAL A 794 -30.62 -16.61 13.08
N ARG A 795 -31.76 -16.44 13.75
CA ARG A 795 -33.04 -16.01 13.17
C ARG A 795 -33.66 -14.91 14.04
N PHE A 796 -34.62 -14.20 13.46
CA PHE A 796 -35.49 -13.23 14.12
C PHE A 796 -36.94 -13.64 13.86
N ALA A 797 -37.80 -13.49 14.87
CA ALA A 797 -39.23 -13.81 14.84
C ALA A 797 -39.93 -13.30 16.12
N ASP A 798 -41.15 -12.76 16.06
CA ASP A 798 -41.89 -12.33 17.25
C ASP A 798 -42.56 -13.54 17.93
N LEU A 799 -42.00 -14.02 19.05
CA LEU A 799 -42.54 -15.18 19.77
C LEU A 799 -43.56 -14.80 20.85
N ASN A 800 -43.68 -13.52 21.22
CA ASN A 800 -44.56 -13.08 22.31
C ASN A 800 -45.74 -12.21 21.85
N GLY A 801 -45.79 -11.83 20.56
CA GLY A 801 -46.81 -11.01 19.93
C GLY A 801 -46.83 -9.57 20.42
N ASP A 802 -45.68 -9.01 20.79
CA ASP A 802 -45.57 -7.63 21.27
C ASP A 802 -45.12 -6.61 20.20
N GLY A 803 -44.93 -7.09 18.96
CA GLY A 803 -44.55 -6.32 17.78
C GLY A 803 -43.05 -6.02 17.72
N ARG A 804 -42.21 -6.92 18.26
CA ARG A 804 -40.75 -6.87 18.14
C ARG A 804 -40.21 -8.29 17.96
N ASP A 805 -39.31 -8.46 17.02
CA ASP A 805 -38.69 -9.74 16.72
C ASP A 805 -37.67 -10.12 17.79
N ASP A 806 -37.79 -11.37 18.26
CA ASP A 806 -36.94 -12.00 19.25
C ASP A 806 -35.70 -12.62 18.60
N TYR A 807 -34.58 -12.68 19.34
CA TYR A 807 -33.33 -13.25 18.85
C TYR A 807 -33.32 -14.77 19.06
N LEU A 808 -33.16 -15.53 17.98
CA LEU A 808 -33.22 -16.99 18.00
C LEU A 808 -31.92 -17.64 17.51
N LEU A 809 -31.52 -18.75 18.13
CA LEU A 809 -30.51 -19.67 17.61
C LEU A 809 -31.15 -21.00 17.22
N VAL A 810 -31.11 -21.32 15.94
CA VAL A 810 -31.62 -22.58 15.38
C VAL A 810 -30.47 -23.57 15.21
N GLY A 811 -30.48 -24.65 16.00
CA GLY A 811 -29.52 -25.77 15.90
C GLY A 811 -29.72 -26.63 14.66
N ASP A 812 -28.76 -27.53 14.37
CA ASP A 812 -28.74 -28.32 13.13
C ASP A 812 -29.99 -29.19 12.90
N GLN A 813 -30.65 -29.66 13.97
CA GLN A 813 -31.89 -30.46 13.88
C GLN A 813 -33.14 -29.62 14.17
N GLY A 814 -33.01 -28.29 14.10
CA GLY A 814 -34.09 -27.33 14.23
C GLY A 814 -34.46 -26.99 15.67
N GLN A 815 -33.66 -27.40 16.67
CA GLN A 815 -33.82 -26.93 18.05
C GLN A 815 -33.72 -25.41 18.08
N VAL A 816 -34.49 -24.74 18.93
CA VAL A 816 -34.51 -23.27 19.02
C VAL A 816 -34.18 -22.85 20.44
N GLN A 817 -33.11 -22.09 20.61
CA GLN A 817 -32.90 -21.27 21.80
C GLN A 817 -33.38 -19.84 21.51
N ALA A 818 -34.04 -19.19 22.47
CA ALA A 818 -34.65 -17.87 22.28
C ALA A 818 -34.28 -16.87 23.37
N TRP A 819 -34.23 -15.60 22.97
CA TRP A 819 -34.10 -14.43 23.83
C TRP A 819 -35.14 -13.40 23.42
N LEU A 820 -36.01 -12.98 24.34
CA LEU A 820 -37.07 -12.03 24.00
C LEU A 820 -36.57 -10.59 23.94
N ASN A 821 -37.10 -9.79 23.02
CA ASN A 821 -36.71 -8.40 22.80
C ASN A 821 -37.30 -7.46 23.87
N VAL A 822 -36.50 -7.16 24.89
CA VAL A 822 -36.85 -6.26 26.00
C VAL A 822 -36.21 -4.88 25.82
N ARG A 823 -36.95 -3.92 25.26
CA ARG A 823 -36.46 -2.55 25.00
C ARG A 823 -36.30 -1.75 26.30
N GLU A 824 -35.07 -1.36 26.63
CA GLU A 824 -34.75 -0.43 27.73
C GLU A 824 -34.41 0.96 27.20
N ALA A 825 -35.42 1.82 27.04
CA ALA A 825 -35.29 3.11 26.36
C ALA A 825 -34.61 2.93 24.98
N ASP A 826 -33.63 3.75 24.61
CA ASP A 826 -33.05 3.74 23.25
C ASP A 826 -32.00 2.62 23.05
N ARG A 827 -32.21 1.47 23.68
CA ARG A 827 -31.37 0.26 23.58
C ARG A 827 -32.22 -0.99 23.44
N VAL A 828 -31.74 -1.90 22.60
CA VAL A 828 -32.25 -3.26 22.48
C VAL A 828 -31.68 -4.10 23.63
N GLY A 829 -32.54 -4.91 24.25
CA GLY A 829 -32.17 -5.81 25.34
C GLY A 829 -32.76 -7.21 25.09
N TRP A 830 -32.19 -8.22 25.74
CA TRP A 830 -32.48 -9.61 25.47
C TRP A 830 -32.73 -10.40 26.77
N ASP A 831 -33.93 -10.95 26.92
CA ASP A 831 -34.30 -11.79 28.06
C ASP A 831 -34.28 -13.28 27.69
N HIS A 832 -33.29 -14.02 28.21
CA HIS A 832 -33.01 -15.39 27.81
C HIS A 832 -34.09 -16.39 28.27
N ARG A 833 -34.66 -17.14 27.33
CA ARG A 833 -35.71 -18.15 27.58
C ARG A 833 -35.26 -19.60 27.46
N GLY A 834 -34.01 -19.85 27.05
CA GLY A 834 -33.48 -21.21 26.87
C GLY A 834 -34.04 -21.88 25.63
N GLU A 835 -34.02 -23.22 25.62
CA GLU A 835 -34.61 -24.02 24.53
C GLU A 835 -36.14 -23.92 24.56
N VAL A 836 -36.71 -23.26 23.55
CA VAL A 836 -38.16 -23.12 23.35
C VAL A 836 -38.72 -24.15 22.36
N ALA A 837 -37.89 -24.80 21.54
CA ALA A 837 -38.30 -25.89 20.66
C ALA A 837 -37.24 -26.99 20.59
N SER A 838 -37.67 -28.26 20.68
CA SER A 838 -36.80 -29.44 20.61
C SER A 838 -36.38 -29.85 19.20
N GLY A 839 -36.77 -29.06 18.18
CA GLY A 839 -36.52 -29.35 16.77
C GLY A 839 -37.47 -30.34 16.11
N SER A 840 -37.60 -30.23 14.79
CA SER A 840 -38.42 -31.12 13.96
C SER A 840 -37.84 -31.35 12.54
N GLY A 841 -36.56 -31.04 12.34
CA GLY A 841 -35.85 -31.33 11.09
C GLY A 841 -34.66 -30.39 10.83
N PRO A 842 -33.87 -30.63 9.77
CA PRO A 842 -32.69 -29.84 9.44
C PRO A 842 -32.91 -28.32 9.47
N ARG A 843 -31.95 -27.57 10.04
CA ARG A 843 -31.97 -26.10 10.20
C ARG A 843 -32.42 -25.33 8.96
N ASP A 844 -31.98 -25.77 7.78
CA ASP A 844 -32.25 -25.12 6.51
C ASP A 844 -33.73 -25.23 6.05
N ARG A 845 -34.50 -26.14 6.66
CA ARG A 845 -35.96 -26.27 6.51
C ARG A 845 -36.77 -25.37 7.45
N ILE A 846 -36.17 -24.84 8.52
CA ILE A 846 -36.91 -24.12 9.56
C ILE A 846 -37.19 -22.67 9.13
N ARG A 847 -38.44 -22.23 9.29
CA ARG A 847 -38.91 -20.85 9.09
C ARG A 847 -39.85 -20.46 10.24
N PHE A 848 -40.09 -19.16 10.35
CA PHE A 848 -41.01 -18.51 11.28
C PHE A 848 -41.90 -17.57 10.46
N ALA A 849 -43.19 -17.50 10.82
CA ALA A 849 -44.24 -16.72 10.15
C ALA A 849 -45.57 -16.85 10.92
N ASP A 850 -46.38 -15.79 11.02
CA ASP A 850 -47.70 -15.80 11.66
C ASP A 850 -48.78 -16.30 10.68
N LEU A 851 -49.10 -17.60 10.70
CA LEU A 851 -50.12 -18.16 9.81
C LEU A 851 -51.55 -18.05 10.36
N ASN A 852 -51.72 -17.75 11.65
CA ASN A 852 -53.02 -17.78 12.33
C ASN A 852 -53.59 -16.37 12.63
N GLY A 853 -52.80 -15.33 12.45
CA GLY A 853 -53.10 -13.92 12.66
C GLY A 853 -53.25 -13.51 14.13
N ASP A 854 -52.46 -14.10 15.03
CA ASP A 854 -52.43 -13.73 16.45
C ASP A 854 -51.21 -12.85 16.86
N ASN A 855 -50.37 -12.49 15.89
CA ASN A 855 -49.10 -11.75 15.96
C ASN A 855 -47.93 -12.57 16.52
N ARG A 856 -48.05 -13.89 16.70
CA ARG A 856 -46.95 -14.75 17.16
C ARG A 856 -46.49 -15.65 16.02
N ASP A 857 -45.20 -15.63 15.76
CA ASP A 857 -44.62 -16.44 14.72
C ASP A 857 -44.70 -17.93 15.01
N ASP A 858 -45.22 -18.68 14.04
CA ASP A 858 -45.37 -20.12 14.08
C ASP A 858 -44.08 -20.83 13.66
N TYR A 859 -43.77 -21.98 14.28
CA TYR A 859 -42.61 -22.79 13.89
C TYR A 859 -42.98 -23.63 12.66
N LEU A 860 -42.29 -23.39 11.53
CA LEU A 860 -42.56 -24.03 10.25
C LEU A 860 -41.40 -24.91 9.78
N VAL A 861 -41.73 -26.10 9.26
CA VAL A 861 -40.79 -26.97 8.53
C VAL A 861 -41.19 -26.97 7.06
N VAL A 862 -40.36 -26.35 6.22
CA VAL A 862 -40.56 -26.31 4.76
C VAL A 862 -39.79 -27.46 4.09
N GLY A 863 -40.52 -28.41 3.51
CA GLY A 863 -40.00 -29.54 2.76
C GLY A 863 -39.44 -29.15 1.39
N ASP A 864 -38.69 -30.06 0.76
CA ASP A 864 -37.89 -29.78 -0.44
C ASP A 864 -38.71 -29.35 -1.68
N GLN A 865 -40.01 -29.63 -1.71
CA GLN A 865 -40.95 -29.17 -2.74
C GLN A 865 -41.93 -28.12 -2.21
N GLY A 866 -41.53 -27.39 -1.17
CA GLY A 866 -42.30 -26.29 -0.58
C GLY A 866 -43.48 -26.73 0.28
N GLN A 867 -43.58 -28.02 0.65
CA GLN A 867 -44.61 -28.47 1.60
C GLN A 867 -44.36 -27.82 2.97
N VAL A 868 -45.41 -27.48 3.70
CA VAL A 868 -45.29 -26.80 5.00
C VAL A 868 -45.97 -27.65 6.06
N ASP A 869 -45.17 -28.15 7.00
CA ASP A 869 -45.65 -28.76 8.24
C ASP A 869 -45.43 -27.75 9.38
N ALA A 870 -46.46 -27.45 10.17
CA ALA A 870 -46.49 -26.29 11.07
C ALA A 870 -46.87 -26.63 12.51
N TRP A 871 -46.36 -25.81 13.45
CA TRP A 871 -46.71 -25.81 14.86
C TRP A 871 -46.99 -24.37 15.30
N PHE A 872 -48.22 -24.10 15.75
CA PHE A 872 -48.59 -22.73 16.11
C PHE A 872 -48.12 -22.31 17.48
N ASN A 873 -47.75 -21.04 17.64
CA ASN A 873 -47.30 -20.49 18.92
C ASN A 873 -48.48 -20.17 19.85
N SER A 874 -49.07 -21.20 20.44
CA SER A 874 -50.12 -21.13 21.47
C SER A 874 -49.65 -20.60 22.85
N GLY A 875 -48.63 -19.75 22.84
CA GLY A 875 -48.08 -19.04 23.99
C GLY A 875 -49.05 -18.06 24.65
N ALA A 876 -48.67 -17.52 25.81
CA ALA A 876 -49.47 -16.51 26.51
C ALA A 876 -48.57 -15.52 27.24
N GLY A 877 -48.67 -14.23 26.87
CA GLY A 877 -47.64 -13.26 27.20
C GLY A 877 -46.29 -13.74 26.68
N ASP A 878 -45.24 -13.59 27.48
CA ASP A 878 -43.88 -14.00 27.15
C ASP A 878 -43.64 -15.53 27.11
N ALA A 879 -44.64 -16.36 27.39
CA ALA A 879 -44.47 -17.82 27.29
C ALA A 879 -44.60 -18.28 25.84
N VAL A 880 -43.70 -19.15 25.39
CA VAL A 880 -43.70 -19.77 24.05
C VAL A 880 -44.18 -21.22 24.19
N ALA A 881 -45.13 -21.66 23.36
CA ALA A 881 -45.68 -23.02 23.44
C ALA A 881 -46.24 -23.52 22.09
N TRP A 882 -45.73 -24.65 21.60
CA TRP A 882 -46.00 -25.14 20.24
C TRP A 882 -47.19 -26.12 20.15
N SER A 883 -48.15 -25.81 19.27
CA SER A 883 -49.35 -26.62 19.00
C SER A 883 -49.31 -27.17 17.57
N GLY A 884 -48.94 -28.44 17.42
CA GLY A 884 -48.75 -29.08 16.11
C GLY A 884 -50.04 -29.13 15.27
N LYS A 885 -49.98 -28.54 14.07
CA LYS A 885 -51.09 -28.51 13.09
C LYS A 885 -50.89 -29.51 11.95
N GLY A 886 -49.67 -30.00 11.76
CA GLY A 886 -49.33 -30.91 10.66
C GLY A 886 -49.23 -30.15 9.33
N ARG A 887 -49.57 -30.82 8.22
CA ARG A 887 -49.36 -30.27 6.88
C ARG A 887 -50.40 -29.21 6.51
N LEU A 888 -49.96 -27.96 6.41
CA LEU A 888 -50.79 -26.82 6.00
C LEU A 888 -50.63 -26.46 4.51
N ALA A 889 -49.51 -26.80 3.86
CA ALA A 889 -49.33 -26.61 2.42
C ALA A 889 -48.84 -27.87 1.71
N SER A 890 -49.37 -28.14 0.52
CA SER A 890 -48.97 -29.27 -0.34
C SER A 890 -47.67 -29.05 -1.10
N GLY A 891 -47.14 -27.82 -1.10
CA GLY A 891 -46.03 -27.39 -1.94
C GLY A 891 -46.46 -26.94 -3.34
N ALA A 892 -45.87 -25.84 -3.82
CA ALA A 892 -46.09 -25.31 -5.17
C ALA A 892 -44.79 -25.01 -5.97
N ALA A 893 -43.63 -25.09 -5.31
CA ALA A 893 -42.29 -24.88 -5.88
C ALA A 893 -41.20 -25.41 -4.93
N PRO A 894 -39.93 -25.54 -5.36
CA PRO A 894 -38.81 -25.87 -4.48
C PRO A 894 -38.69 -24.96 -3.26
N ARG A 895 -38.18 -25.51 -2.15
CA ARG A 895 -38.10 -24.83 -0.83
C ARG A 895 -37.47 -23.44 -0.87
N ASP A 896 -36.40 -23.29 -1.64
CA ASP A 896 -35.62 -22.06 -1.80
C ASP A 896 -36.38 -20.93 -2.51
N GLN A 897 -37.43 -21.28 -3.27
CA GLN A 897 -38.37 -20.35 -3.89
C GLN A 897 -39.54 -19.94 -2.97
N ILE A 898 -39.67 -20.53 -1.78
CA ILE A 898 -40.79 -20.22 -0.85
C ILE A 898 -40.45 -19.04 0.05
N ARG A 899 -41.42 -18.12 0.22
CA ARG A 899 -41.42 -17.06 1.24
C ARG A 899 -42.78 -17.01 1.94
N PHE A 900 -42.79 -16.39 3.11
CA PHE A 900 -43.97 -16.01 3.89
C PHE A 900 -43.90 -14.49 4.10
N ALA A 901 -45.06 -13.82 4.04
CA ALA A 901 -45.21 -12.36 4.13
C ALA A 901 -46.70 -11.99 4.14
N ASP A 902 -47.12 -10.95 4.85
CA ASP A 902 -48.49 -10.41 4.78
C ASP A 902 -48.60 -9.42 3.61
N VAL A 903 -49.08 -9.92 2.46
CA VAL A 903 -49.11 -9.14 1.22
C VAL A 903 -50.39 -8.33 1.05
N ASP A 904 -51.40 -8.51 1.92
CA ASP A 904 -52.63 -7.70 1.85
C ASP A 904 -53.14 -7.05 3.14
N GLY A 905 -52.38 -7.16 4.23
CA GLY A 905 -52.55 -6.42 5.47
C GLY A 905 -53.66 -6.98 6.37
N ASP A 906 -53.93 -8.29 6.26
CA ASP A 906 -54.92 -8.98 7.10
C ASP A 906 -54.33 -9.65 8.36
N ASN A 907 -53.05 -9.39 8.61
CA ASN A 907 -52.20 -9.86 9.70
C ASN A 907 -51.89 -11.36 9.62
N ARG A 908 -52.00 -11.99 8.45
CA ARG A 908 -51.67 -13.41 8.24
C ARG A 908 -50.67 -13.56 7.13
N ASP A 909 -49.60 -14.28 7.40
CA ASP A 909 -48.60 -14.55 6.40
C ASP A 909 -49.15 -15.44 5.27
N ASP A 910 -48.92 -14.95 4.06
CA ASP A 910 -49.31 -15.56 2.81
C ASP A 910 -48.22 -16.49 2.26
N TYR A 911 -48.60 -17.49 1.47
CA TYR A 911 -47.64 -18.41 0.85
C TYR A 911 -47.20 -17.87 -0.51
N LEU A 912 -45.92 -17.52 -0.63
CA LEU A 912 -45.33 -16.97 -1.83
C LEU A 912 -44.41 -17.97 -2.53
N VAL A 913 -44.45 -17.96 -3.87
CA VAL A 913 -43.41 -18.57 -4.71
C VAL A 913 -42.71 -17.47 -5.49
N VAL A 914 -41.43 -17.27 -5.21
CA VAL A 914 -40.54 -16.40 -5.97
C VAL A 914 -39.68 -17.26 -6.90
N ASP A 915 -39.85 -17.13 -8.21
CA ASP A 915 -39.02 -17.87 -9.17
C ASP A 915 -37.64 -17.23 -9.39
N ASP A 916 -36.77 -17.93 -10.13
CA ASP A 916 -35.38 -17.51 -10.35
C ASP A 916 -35.25 -16.11 -11.02
N GLN A 917 -36.31 -15.58 -11.65
CA GLN A 917 -36.38 -14.26 -12.28
C GLN A 917 -37.01 -13.19 -11.38
N GLY A 918 -37.28 -13.52 -10.12
CA GLY A 918 -37.93 -12.63 -9.15
C GLY A 918 -39.45 -12.49 -9.35
N ARG A 919 -40.08 -13.35 -10.17
CA ARG A 919 -41.55 -13.31 -10.33
C ARG A 919 -42.23 -13.95 -9.14
N VAL A 920 -43.30 -13.31 -8.67
CA VAL A 920 -44.00 -13.70 -7.45
C VAL A 920 -45.37 -14.25 -7.79
N ARG A 921 -45.59 -15.52 -7.46
CA ARG A 921 -46.92 -16.16 -7.44
C ARG A 921 -47.44 -16.23 -6.02
N PHE A 922 -48.72 -15.89 -5.87
CA PHE A 922 -49.35 -15.56 -4.60
C PHE A 922 -50.46 -16.55 -4.24
N TRP A 923 -50.44 -17.07 -3.01
CA TRP A 923 -51.55 -17.81 -2.41
C TRP A 923 -51.95 -17.13 -1.11
N ARG A 924 -53.07 -16.42 -1.14
CA ARG A 924 -53.60 -15.73 0.03
C ARG A 924 -54.03 -16.74 1.11
N ASN A 925 -53.69 -16.47 2.37
CA ASN A 925 -54.19 -17.17 3.55
C ASN A 925 -55.61 -16.69 3.92
N ILE A 926 -56.63 -17.27 3.30
CA ILE A 926 -58.05 -16.97 3.61
C ILE A 926 -58.56 -17.72 4.86
N GLY A 927 -57.66 -17.91 5.83
CA GLY A 927 -57.90 -18.59 7.09
C GLY A 927 -58.83 -17.85 8.04
N THR A 928 -59.28 -18.54 9.10
CA THR A 928 -60.05 -17.91 10.20
C THR A 928 -59.68 -18.55 11.53
N GLY A 929 -59.20 -17.75 12.48
CA GLY A 929 -58.57 -18.25 13.71
C GLY A 929 -57.40 -19.18 13.36
N ASP A 930 -57.27 -20.28 14.11
CA ASP A 930 -56.30 -21.38 13.86
C ASP A 930 -56.45 -22.12 12.51
N GLY A 931 -57.40 -21.74 11.65
CA GLY A 931 -57.54 -22.34 10.32
C GLY A 931 -56.69 -21.61 9.29
N VAL A 932 -55.91 -22.35 8.50
CA VAL A 932 -55.16 -21.86 7.32
C VAL A 932 -55.79 -22.41 6.04
N SER A 933 -55.90 -21.61 5.00
CA SER A 933 -56.46 -22.03 3.71
C SER A 933 -55.94 -21.18 2.56
N TRP A 934 -55.35 -21.82 1.56
CA TRP A 934 -54.63 -21.16 0.47
C TRP A 934 -55.52 -20.88 -0.74
N SER A 935 -55.65 -19.61 -1.12
CA SER A 935 -56.39 -19.14 -2.29
C SER A 935 -55.43 -18.56 -3.33
N SER A 936 -55.17 -19.31 -4.41
CA SER A 936 -54.24 -18.86 -5.46
C SER A 936 -54.77 -17.61 -6.18
N GLN A 937 -53.97 -16.56 -6.21
CA GLN A 937 -54.28 -15.28 -6.88
C GLN A 937 -53.53 -15.11 -8.20
N GLY A 938 -52.66 -16.07 -8.57
CA GLY A 938 -51.82 -15.98 -9.77
C GLY A 938 -50.50 -15.23 -9.51
N GLU A 939 -49.99 -14.57 -10.55
CA GLU A 939 -48.79 -13.73 -10.49
C GLU A 939 -49.15 -12.33 -10.00
N ILE A 940 -48.43 -11.81 -8.99
CA ILE A 940 -48.62 -10.46 -8.43
C ILE A 940 -47.46 -9.51 -8.72
N ALA A 941 -46.31 -10.04 -9.13
CA ALA A 941 -45.16 -9.25 -9.59
C ALA A 941 -44.45 -10.01 -10.72
N SER A 942 -44.19 -9.32 -11.83
CA SER A 942 -43.50 -9.85 -13.00
C SER A 942 -41.97 -9.88 -12.87
N GLY A 943 -41.45 -9.68 -11.65
CA GLY A 943 -40.03 -9.50 -11.38
C GLY A 943 -39.49 -8.16 -11.87
N VAL A 944 -38.33 -7.78 -11.33
CA VAL A 944 -37.64 -6.50 -11.63
C VAL A 944 -36.28 -6.74 -12.31
N GLY A 945 -36.09 -7.90 -12.92
CA GLY A 945 -34.82 -8.35 -13.50
C GLY A 945 -33.78 -8.83 -12.47
N ALA A 946 -34.11 -8.80 -11.18
CA ALA A 946 -33.29 -9.35 -10.11
C ALA A 946 -33.51 -10.88 -9.96
N ALA A 947 -32.48 -11.62 -9.55
CA ALA A 947 -32.61 -13.05 -9.31
C ALA A 947 -33.49 -13.34 -8.08
N GLY A 948 -34.36 -14.36 -8.13
CA GLY A 948 -35.29 -14.67 -7.02
C GLY A 948 -34.63 -14.92 -5.66
N SER A 949 -33.37 -15.36 -5.66
CA SER A 949 -32.55 -15.54 -4.46
C SER A 949 -32.15 -14.23 -3.75
N THR A 950 -32.37 -13.07 -4.39
CA THR A 950 -32.15 -11.71 -3.85
C THR A 950 -33.42 -11.05 -3.33
N VAL A 951 -34.58 -11.65 -3.59
CA VAL A 951 -35.89 -11.11 -3.22
C VAL A 951 -36.28 -11.54 -1.81
N THR A 952 -36.71 -10.56 -1.01
CA THR A 952 -37.30 -10.73 0.31
C THR A 952 -38.52 -9.82 0.44
N PHE A 953 -39.25 -9.98 1.53
CA PHE A 953 -40.45 -9.22 1.88
C PHE A 953 -40.32 -8.72 3.31
N ALA A 954 -40.74 -7.47 3.55
CA ALA A 954 -40.90 -6.86 4.88
C ALA A 954 -41.60 -5.49 4.73
N ASP A 955 -42.44 -5.10 5.68
CA ASP A 955 -43.01 -3.74 5.79
C ASP A 955 -41.89 -2.72 6.11
N VAL A 956 -41.52 -1.87 5.15
CA VAL A 956 -40.51 -0.82 5.36
C VAL A 956 -41.11 0.59 5.48
N ASP A 957 -42.42 0.74 5.29
CA ASP A 957 -43.10 2.04 5.30
C ASP A 957 -44.06 2.25 6.48
N GLY A 958 -44.39 1.19 7.22
CA GLY A 958 -45.18 1.14 8.45
C GLY A 958 -46.68 0.92 8.26
N ASP A 959 -47.13 0.52 7.06
CA ASP A 959 -48.55 0.37 6.72
C ASP A 959 -49.17 -1.01 6.97
N ARG A 960 -48.35 -1.98 7.42
CA ARG A 960 -48.64 -3.39 7.71
C ARG A 960 -48.84 -4.26 6.48
N ARG A 961 -48.20 -3.93 5.37
CA ARG A 961 -48.16 -4.79 4.18
C ARG A 961 -46.74 -4.95 3.77
N ASP A 962 -46.31 -6.18 3.60
CA ASP A 962 -44.93 -6.42 3.24
C ASP A 962 -44.63 -5.93 1.83
N ASP A 963 -43.55 -5.18 1.72
CA ASP A 963 -43.07 -4.59 0.49
C ASP A 963 -42.21 -5.59 -0.28
N TYR A 964 -42.14 -5.42 -1.61
CA TYR A 964 -41.26 -6.22 -2.43
C TYR A 964 -39.85 -5.62 -2.38
N LEU A 965 -38.90 -6.36 -1.80
CA LEU A 965 -37.55 -5.89 -1.54
C LEU A 965 -36.52 -6.70 -2.31
N VAL A 966 -35.56 -6.01 -2.94
CA VAL A 966 -34.35 -6.62 -3.53
C VAL A 966 -33.16 -6.24 -2.69
N VAL A 967 -32.50 -7.24 -2.10
CA VAL A 967 -31.25 -7.09 -1.37
C VAL A 967 -30.10 -7.27 -2.36
N GLY A 968 -29.37 -6.19 -2.64
CA GLY A 968 -28.16 -6.20 -3.47
C GLY A 968 -27.02 -6.96 -2.81
N ASP A 969 -26.03 -7.37 -3.60
CA ASP A 969 -24.92 -8.24 -3.15
C ASP A 969 -24.08 -7.65 -2.00
N TYR A 970 -24.22 -6.35 -1.69
CA TYR A 970 -23.49 -5.62 -0.66
C TYR A 970 -24.42 -4.88 0.31
N GLY A 971 -25.66 -5.37 0.42
CA GLY A 971 -26.65 -4.89 1.37
C GLY A 971 -27.41 -3.65 0.94
N GLN A 972 -27.32 -3.25 -0.33
CA GLN A 972 -28.26 -2.26 -0.88
C GLN A 972 -29.69 -2.80 -0.73
N LEU A 973 -30.62 -1.98 -0.26
CA LEU A 973 -32.05 -2.31 -0.31
C LEU A 973 -32.73 -1.46 -1.37
N ARG A 974 -33.34 -2.12 -2.35
CA ARG A 974 -34.28 -1.49 -3.27
C ARG A 974 -35.70 -1.97 -2.95
N ALA A 975 -36.64 -1.03 -2.85
CA ALA A 975 -38.00 -1.31 -2.44
C ALA A 975 -39.05 -0.90 -3.48
N TRP A 976 -40.12 -1.70 -3.53
CA TRP A 976 -41.35 -1.41 -4.23
C TRP A 976 -42.50 -1.54 -3.24
N ILE A 977 -43.13 -0.41 -2.91
CA ILE A 977 -44.13 -0.31 -1.84
C ILE A 977 -45.46 -0.94 -2.26
N ASN A 978 -46.06 -1.71 -1.36
CA ASN A 978 -47.27 -2.49 -1.55
C ASN A 978 -48.55 -1.62 -1.53
N ASN A 979 -48.80 -0.90 -2.61
CA ASN A 979 -49.96 -0.02 -2.79
C ASN A 979 -51.27 -0.77 -3.11
N ARG A 980 -51.43 -2.03 -2.67
CA ARG A 980 -52.64 -2.82 -2.89
C ARG A 980 -53.88 -2.11 -2.30
N GLY A 981 -54.92 -1.93 -3.11
CA GLY A 981 -56.13 -1.21 -2.70
C GLY A 981 -56.00 0.33 -2.70
N GLY A 982 -54.81 0.87 -2.96
CA GLY A 982 -54.62 2.29 -3.26
C GLY A 982 -54.99 2.65 -4.71
N SER A 983 -54.81 3.92 -5.08
CA SER A 983 -54.96 4.37 -6.46
C SER A 983 -53.62 4.32 -7.19
N GLY A 984 -53.57 3.65 -8.35
CA GLY A 984 -52.38 3.56 -9.19
C GLY A 984 -51.89 2.12 -9.40
N PRO A 985 -50.59 1.92 -9.69
CA PRO A 985 -49.97 0.60 -9.72
C PRO A 985 -50.05 -0.10 -8.35
N ALA A 986 -50.10 -1.43 -8.36
CA ALA A 986 -50.09 -2.24 -7.13
C ALA A 986 -48.75 -2.20 -6.39
N TRP A 987 -47.66 -1.92 -7.11
CA TRP A 987 -46.30 -1.77 -6.58
C TRP A 987 -45.76 -0.39 -6.97
N LEU A 988 -45.37 0.43 -6.00
CA LEU A 988 -44.79 1.75 -6.24
C LEU A 988 -43.28 1.71 -6.04
N ALA A 989 -42.50 1.98 -7.08
CA ALA A 989 -41.04 1.99 -6.98
C ALA A 989 -40.59 3.12 -6.02
N ALA A 990 -40.04 2.75 -4.85
CA ALA A 990 -39.37 3.68 -3.95
C ALA A 990 -37.91 3.92 -4.36
N GLY A 991 -37.33 3.00 -5.14
CA GLY A 991 -35.93 3.05 -5.55
C GLY A 991 -35.03 2.41 -4.51
N GLU A 992 -33.80 2.92 -4.37
CA GLU A 992 -32.87 2.50 -3.32
C GLU A 992 -33.23 3.21 -2.01
N ILE A 993 -33.61 2.44 -0.99
CA ILE A 993 -33.95 2.94 0.35
C ILE A 993 -32.79 2.82 1.34
N ALA A 994 -31.81 1.94 1.06
CA ALA A 994 -30.54 1.89 1.78
C ALA A 994 -29.40 1.58 0.80
N ALA A 995 -28.30 2.35 0.88
CA ALA A 995 -27.12 2.18 0.03
C ALA A 995 -26.23 0.97 0.42
N GLY A 996 -26.66 0.20 1.42
CA GLY A 996 -25.86 -0.83 2.07
C GLY A 996 -24.77 -0.27 2.98
N VAL A 997 -24.27 -1.13 3.87
CA VAL A 997 -23.19 -0.81 4.82
C VAL A 997 -21.95 -1.68 4.60
N GLY A 998 -21.88 -2.34 3.44
CA GLY A 998 -20.78 -3.21 3.04
C GLY A 998 -20.79 -4.62 3.59
N ALA A 999 -21.90 -5.04 4.20
CA ALA A 999 -22.17 -6.44 4.44
C ALA A 999 -22.54 -7.15 3.13
N VAL A 1000 -21.95 -8.31 2.85
CA VAL A 1000 -22.42 -9.16 1.74
C VAL A 1000 -23.88 -9.56 1.97
N ARG A 1001 -24.68 -9.65 0.91
CA ARG A 1001 -26.14 -9.92 0.94
C ARG A 1001 -26.56 -11.03 1.89
N SER A 1002 -25.78 -12.11 1.96
CA SER A 1002 -26.09 -13.24 2.84
C SER A 1002 -26.16 -12.83 4.32
N ARG A 1003 -25.36 -11.86 4.74
CA ARG A 1003 -25.28 -11.29 6.10
C ARG A 1003 -26.35 -10.24 6.39
N VAL A 1004 -27.20 -9.88 5.43
CA VAL A 1004 -28.22 -8.84 5.61
C VAL A 1004 -29.56 -9.47 5.97
N GLY A 1005 -30.18 -8.95 7.01
CA GLY A 1005 -31.52 -9.30 7.47
C GLY A 1005 -32.41 -8.08 7.60
N LEU A 1006 -33.71 -8.33 7.72
CA LEU A 1006 -34.73 -7.35 8.06
C LEU A 1006 -35.56 -7.95 9.20
N ALA A 1007 -35.85 -7.15 10.21
CA ALA A 1007 -36.59 -7.54 11.40
C ALA A 1007 -37.14 -6.28 12.08
N GLU A 1008 -38.30 -6.33 12.71
CA GLU A 1008 -38.80 -5.24 13.53
C GLU A 1008 -38.15 -5.31 14.92
N ILE A 1009 -37.19 -4.45 15.25
CA ILE A 1009 -36.45 -4.54 16.51
C ILE A 1009 -36.90 -3.51 17.54
N ASN A 1010 -37.53 -2.42 17.12
CA ASN A 1010 -37.76 -1.23 17.95
C ASN A 1010 -39.24 -1.02 18.35
N GLY A 1011 -40.17 -1.60 17.60
CA GLY A 1011 -41.61 -1.62 17.80
C GLY A 1011 -42.38 -0.49 17.10
N ASP A 1012 -41.81 0.17 16.08
CA ASP A 1012 -42.46 1.27 15.34
C ASP A 1012 -43.21 0.83 14.06
N ARG A 1013 -43.21 -0.48 13.80
CA ARG A 1013 -43.78 -1.24 12.67
C ARG A 1013 -43.01 -1.09 11.36
N ARG A 1014 -41.72 -0.79 11.42
CA ARG A 1014 -40.87 -0.67 10.25
C ARG A 1014 -39.73 -1.66 10.39
N ALA A 1015 -39.55 -2.51 9.40
CA ALA A 1015 -38.44 -3.45 9.39
C ALA A 1015 -37.10 -2.70 9.44
N ASP A 1016 -36.33 -3.00 10.48
CA ASP A 1016 -35.00 -2.47 10.76
C ASP A 1016 -33.93 -3.26 10.01
N TYR A 1017 -32.87 -2.57 9.58
CA TYR A 1017 -31.85 -3.15 8.73
C TYR A 1017 -30.77 -3.81 9.60
N LEU A 1018 -30.59 -5.12 9.42
CA LEU A 1018 -29.67 -5.94 10.22
C LEU A 1018 -28.45 -6.41 9.43
N VAL A 1019 -27.30 -6.44 10.10
CA VAL A 1019 -26.07 -7.05 9.61
C VAL A 1019 -25.52 -8.04 10.62
N HIS A 1020 -25.45 -9.29 10.20
CA HIS A 1020 -24.78 -10.35 10.91
C HIS A 1020 -23.28 -10.33 10.57
N ASP A 1021 -22.38 -10.46 11.55
CA ASP A 1021 -21.03 -10.93 11.29
C ASP A 1021 -21.00 -12.47 11.18
N ASP A 1022 -19.86 -13.04 10.76
CA ASP A 1022 -19.73 -14.51 10.60
C ASP A 1022 -19.76 -15.25 11.96
N LEU A 1023 -19.63 -14.51 13.06
CA LEU A 1023 -19.41 -14.99 14.41
C LEU A 1023 -20.61 -14.70 15.33
N GLY A 1024 -21.78 -14.39 14.74
CA GLY A 1024 -23.08 -14.32 15.42
C GLY A 1024 -23.46 -12.95 15.98
N GLY A 1025 -22.59 -11.95 15.89
CA GLY A 1025 -22.95 -10.59 16.24
C GLY A 1025 -23.93 -9.99 15.24
N VAL A 1026 -24.92 -9.24 15.73
CA VAL A 1026 -25.88 -8.51 14.90
C VAL A 1026 -25.81 -7.02 15.17
N LYS A 1027 -25.56 -6.24 14.12
CA LYS A 1027 -25.60 -4.77 14.10
C LYS A 1027 -26.90 -4.30 13.46
N ALA A 1028 -27.48 -3.22 13.96
CA ALA A 1028 -28.78 -2.74 13.48
C ALA A 1028 -28.82 -1.24 13.18
N TRP A 1029 -29.71 -0.89 12.24
CA TRP A 1029 -30.06 0.47 11.89
C TRP A 1029 -31.59 0.61 11.92
N PHE A 1030 -32.10 1.49 12.78
CA PHE A 1030 -33.55 1.69 12.92
C PHE A 1030 -34.14 2.45 11.74
N ASN A 1031 -35.22 1.94 11.17
CA ASN A 1031 -35.96 2.56 10.07
C ASN A 1031 -36.91 3.64 10.61
N ASN A 1032 -36.50 4.90 10.54
CA ASN A 1032 -37.29 6.06 10.95
C ASN A 1032 -38.11 6.66 9.79
N GLY A 1033 -38.14 5.99 8.63
CA GLY A 1033 -38.81 6.44 7.41
C GLY A 1033 -38.03 7.50 6.62
N ALA A 1034 -37.85 7.27 5.33
CA ALA A 1034 -37.34 8.29 4.42
C ALA A 1034 -38.46 9.32 4.11
N SER A 1035 -38.21 10.60 4.35
CA SER A 1035 -39.06 11.65 3.77
C SER A 1035 -38.87 11.60 2.24
N ALA A 1036 -39.87 11.14 1.50
CA ALA A 1036 -39.80 10.95 0.06
C ALA A 1036 -39.46 12.26 -0.69
N SER A 1037 -38.16 12.51 -0.89
CA SER A 1037 -37.71 13.55 -1.80
C SER A 1037 -38.06 13.11 -3.21
N THR A 1038 -38.89 13.89 -3.88
CA THR A 1038 -39.31 13.70 -5.27
C THR A 1038 -38.14 13.94 -6.24
N GLY A 1039 -37.16 13.05 -6.19
CA GLY A 1039 -36.12 12.94 -7.20
C GLY A 1039 -36.77 12.60 -8.54
N SER A 1040 -36.47 13.39 -9.57
CA SER A 1040 -36.92 13.04 -10.92
C SER A 1040 -36.28 11.71 -11.36
N PRO A 1041 -37.01 10.84 -12.09
CA PRO A 1041 -36.44 9.58 -12.56
C PRO A 1041 -35.18 9.85 -13.39
N MET A 1042 -34.14 9.05 -13.17
CA MET A 1042 -32.97 9.07 -14.05
C MET A 1042 -33.36 8.60 -15.46
N PRO A 1043 -32.72 9.10 -16.54
CA PRO A 1043 -33.21 8.90 -17.91
C PRO A 1043 -33.26 7.45 -18.42
N ASP A 1044 -32.55 6.53 -17.77
CA ASP A 1044 -32.25 5.19 -18.28
C ASP A 1044 -32.84 4.03 -17.44
N ASP A 1045 -33.82 4.31 -16.57
CA ASP A 1045 -34.51 3.27 -15.77
C ASP A 1045 -35.52 2.47 -16.62
N PRO A 1046 -35.35 1.14 -16.81
CA PRO A 1046 -36.29 0.33 -17.58
C PRO A 1046 -37.63 0.20 -16.84
N GLN A 1047 -38.56 1.11 -17.16
CA GLN A 1047 -39.91 1.08 -16.62
C GLN A 1047 -40.59 -0.27 -16.93
N PRO A 1048 -41.28 -0.91 -15.96
CA PRO A 1048 -42.12 -2.05 -16.27
C PRO A 1048 -43.21 -1.62 -17.27
N PRO A 1049 -43.56 -2.46 -18.26
CA PRO A 1049 -44.59 -2.12 -19.24
C PRO A 1049 -45.93 -1.86 -18.55
N SER A 1050 -46.69 -0.89 -19.07
CA SER A 1050 -48.01 -0.57 -18.57
C SER A 1050 -48.92 -1.82 -18.56
N PRO A 1051 -49.80 -2.01 -17.56
CA PRO A 1051 -50.72 -3.15 -17.53
C PRO A 1051 -51.66 -3.27 -18.75
N GLY A 1052 -51.73 -2.25 -19.60
CA GLY A 1052 -52.46 -2.28 -20.88
C GLY A 1052 -51.70 -2.89 -22.05
N ASP A 1053 -50.38 -3.14 -21.92
CA ASP A 1053 -49.51 -3.64 -22.99
C ASP A 1053 -49.10 -5.13 -22.79
N LEU A 1054 -49.59 -5.78 -21.73
CA LEU A 1054 -49.42 -7.21 -21.52
C LEU A 1054 -50.54 -8.01 -22.21
N PRO A 1055 -50.23 -9.12 -22.91
CA PRO A 1055 -51.25 -9.95 -23.56
C PRO A 1055 -52.16 -10.62 -22.53
N LEU A 1056 -53.47 -10.59 -22.78
CA LEU A 1056 -54.49 -11.18 -21.91
C LEU A 1056 -54.40 -12.72 -21.91
N CYS A 1057 -53.63 -13.27 -20.99
CA CYS A 1057 -53.48 -14.71 -20.78
C CYS A 1057 -54.67 -15.29 -20.01
N VAL A 1058 -55.53 -16.05 -20.69
CA VAL A 1058 -56.54 -16.91 -20.05
C VAL A 1058 -56.26 -18.37 -20.42
N ALA A 1059 -56.06 -19.21 -19.41
CA ALA A 1059 -55.87 -20.66 -19.55
C ALA A 1059 -54.76 -21.09 -20.53
N ASN A 1060 -53.51 -20.69 -20.24
CA ASN A 1060 -52.27 -21.16 -20.89
C ASN A 1060 -52.18 -20.96 -22.41
N ARG A 1061 -52.75 -19.87 -22.95
CA ARG A 1061 -52.43 -19.37 -24.31
C ARG A 1061 -52.34 -17.84 -24.30
N CYS A 1062 -51.30 -17.32 -24.97
CA CYS A 1062 -51.09 -15.90 -25.20
C CYS A 1062 -51.53 -15.54 -26.63
N TRP A 1063 -52.00 -14.30 -26.83
CA TRP A 1063 -52.33 -13.70 -28.12
C TRP A 1063 -51.67 -12.33 -28.24
#